data_AF-A0A698G1N1-F1
#
_entry.id   AF-A0A698G1N1-F1
#
_cell.length_a   1.000
_cell.length_b   1.000
_cell.length_c   1.000
_cell.angle_alpha   90.00
_cell.angle_beta   90.00
_cell.angle_gamma   90.00
#
_symmetry.space_group_name_H-M   'P 1'
#
loop_
_entity.id
_entity.type
_entity.pdbx_description
1 polymer ?
#
loop_
_entity_poly.entity_id
_entity_poly.type
_entity_poly.pdbx_seq_one_letter_code
_entity_poly.pdbx_strand_id
1 'polypeptide(L)'
;MNPNQLPSGGKFTHGTSGKIETSGNTMNITGTTASGNHVIQWGGGFSIGKDAQVKFEGNGKNYLNIAHGTDKSTIEGILNAGGNNVFLINPNGVIITKTGTINANRFVASTSSMSNDDMWKFAKSTQAQGASFSPVFKPNPKGGNVINMGGEINAASVVLQGNKVVSNAYADYDKNLGEHSKQISANEITLQGNEVYVDVSSINGNKLGKLNIKGSNGNNFKGSMYLNASGYYYNPNSFKVFDKYTNTNNNFKVYKYVGIGSDVDWWHFAKGWNENKDGVFRNIASEYRLTSDIDFKGNQGKGQEGKDWQNYANYCIDGLGCTNMIVGYASAFNKIFDGQGYVLKNINIDINVNDRRQQYDVGLFGRVNEATIKNVDVDYKGGGVNVQYISDRVMTYVGGFIGSIQNSSVENISLKNISEITATNTSGVGGVIGGIDYEKNVNFKNILLDGGNAMKINSIGSSAGGFIASAGEGTKFENIYVKNINSIKSDFYSAGGFIGNTSSSSTNWKDFVFFKNIHIANIGAIDGVYSGGFIGSATGVKAEDIKIEDIDKISGKNSAGGFAGKLSPGEYSSIFINNIGVIESTNSGGFAGTMDTGSNNNKKNNVIQNVYIKDINEIKAVNTSSAYAGGFIGQVTSYNTSGVMEHTNNTFTNITIDGIGKFYVEGSLNQTYTGGLIGMILNNSNAKYNFSNINLFFDSSMRVTGKNHGVGKIIGKSTDSKLTFNNSNFYYIVDNFAGSKSENYSGLSLQQYVKINEQEKYNEFKTKDQTTKPNVGTYESNQKVSLELPDVEKIKSEIAILEKNDQKDDLFEETIKKEIIEDITEKYYFVDIKTLEELIKAYDKLNSNSTKEERIDFIKNHLLVSKSEQEAKEVVESLDFLLAYKTNGLENAEKNGILKDEATKSANKRIQDNVKKTLSYEQNLIVDFLKNEENGLKWLVDSTNNLLQDLKDTQAALKEAISQYNAYVDLINANKAERDDAKLESLRKNIENLENHSKSLATKIDNSQNILEKWQAQSSKESNEHFVILGKFDYTQLIKPDLNEPNGNGGKDPDPKPELPEQDLDFEQTTALNLIKHEEDEEKEIGETDGELRSVTCIVSDHFKTMNPCAVGH
;
A
#
# COMPACT_ATOMS: atom_id res chain seq x y z
N MET A 1 14.55 -4.00 -12.56
CA MET A 1 15.80 -3.50 -13.18
C MET A 1 16.59 -4.67 -13.77
N ASN A 2 17.77 -4.47 -14.38
CA ASN A 2 18.75 -5.56 -14.51
C ASN A 2 19.18 -5.97 -13.07
N PRO A 3 19.08 -7.26 -12.66
CA PRO A 3 19.41 -7.66 -11.30
C PRO A 3 20.84 -7.30 -10.86
N ASN A 4 21.80 -7.30 -11.79
CA ASN A 4 23.20 -6.96 -11.53
C ASN A 4 23.54 -5.49 -11.84
N GLN A 5 22.53 -4.60 -11.96
CA GLN A 5 22.77 -3.18 -12.27
C GLN A 5 23.59 -2.51 -11.16
N LEU A 6 24.64 -1.81 -11.57
CA LEU A 6 25.42 -0.90 -10.71
C LEU A 6 25.28 0.55 -11.22
N PRO A 7 25.63 1.56 -10.40
CA PRO A 7 25.90 2.91 -10.88
C PRO A 7 26.98 2.90 -11.97
N SER A 8 26.95 3.85 -12.91
CA SER A 8 27.90 3.86 -14.03
C SER A 8 28.35 5.27 -14.44
N GLY A 9 29.54 5.36 -15.05
CA GLY A 9 30.17 6.64 -15.37
C GLY A 9 30.49 7.47 -14.13
N GLY A 10 31.06 6.85 -13.10
CA GLY A 10 31.42 7.51 -11.83
C GLY A 10 32.76 8.23 -11.90
N LYS A 11 32.79 9.52 -11.56
CA LYS A 11 34.01 10.34 -11.48
C LYS A 11 34.05 11.19 -10.21
N PHE A 12 35.21 11.26 -9.54
CA PHE A 12 35.45 12.24 -8.47
C PHE A 12 35.69 13.65 -9.04
N THR A 13 35.08 14.68 -8.45
CA THR A 13 35.08 16.07 -8.95
C THR A 13 35.22 17.09 -7.80
N HIS A 14 35.20 18.38 -8.12
CA HIS A 14 35.24 19.51 -7.19
C HIS A 14 36.49 19.47 -6.28
N GLY A 15 37.64 19.12 -6.87
CA GLY A 15 38.91 18.95 -6.16
C GLY A 15 38.92 17.78 -5.15
N THR A 16 37.95 16.87 -5.22
CA THR A 16 37.93 15.64 -4.42
C THR A 16 38.55 14.47 -5.18
N SER A 17 38.90 13.42 -4.45
CA SER A 17 39.68 12.28 -4.96
C SER A 17 39.35 11.00 -4.20
N GLY A 18 39.55 9.88 -4.88
CA GLY A 18 39.33 8.53 -4.37
C GLY A 18 39.47 7.49 -5.48
N LYS A 19 38.96 6.28 -5.26
CA LYS A 19 38.85 5.21 -6.25
C LYS A 19 37.40 4.73 -6.41
N ILE A 20 37.09 4.21 -7.59
CA ILE A 20 35.88 3.44 -7.89
C ILE A 20 36.34 2.19 -8.64
N GLU A 21 36.16 1.03 -8.02
CA GLU A 21 36.63 -0.28 -8.50
C GLU A 21 35.42 -1.24 -8.54
N THR A 22 35.26 -1.99 -9.64
CA THR A 22 34.11 -2.91 -9.82
C THR A 22 34.60 -4.34 -9.99
N SER A 23 33.99 -5.27 -9.25
CA SER A 23 34.28 -6.70 -9.31
C SER A 23 32.96 -7.47 -9.34
N GLY A 24 32.61 -8.01 -10.51
CA GLY A 24 31.33 -8.65 -10.77
C GLY A 24 30.14 -7.71 -10.49
N ASN A 25 29.25 -8.14 -9.59
CA ASN A 25 28.08 -7.39 -9.13
C ASN A 25 28.37 -6.41 -7.96
N THR A 26 29.63 -6.25 -7.56
CA THR A 26 30.04 -5.40 -6.43
C THR A 26 30.88 -4.22 -6.90
N MET A 27 30.54 -3.02 -6.45
CA MET A 27 31.33 -1.80 -6.62
C MET A 27 31.87 -1.31 -5.27
N ASN A 28 33.17 -1.05 -5.20
CA ASN A 28 33.84 -0.46 -4.04
C ASN A 28 34.21 1.01 -4.36
N ILE A 29 33.97 1.91 -3.41
CA ILE A 29 34.20 3.36 -3.53
C ILE A 29 35.00 3.83 -2.31
N THR A 30 36.20 4.36 -2.54
CA THR A 30 37.19 4.62 -1.48
C THR A 30 37.72 6.05 -1.59
N GLY A 31 37.22 6.96 -0.75
CA GLY A 31 37.53 8.39 -0.78
C GLY A 31 38.85 8.77 -0.09
N THR A 32 39.75 9.42 -0.81
CA THR A 32 41.11 9.77 -0.35
C THR A 32 41.31 11.26 -0.02
N THR A 33 40.38 12.14 -0.39
CA THR A 33 40.40 13.58 -0.03
C THR A 33 40.64 13.83 1.46
N ALA A 34 41.58 14.73 1.76
CA ALA A 34 42.03 15.04 3.13
C ALA A 34 40.92 15.65 4.01
N SER A 35 39.96 16.39 3.44
CA SER A 35 38.81 16.95 4.17
C SER A 35 37.81 15.87 4.64
N GLY A 36 37.92 14.64 4.16
CA GLY A 36 36.94 13.57 4.39
C GLY A 36 35.61 13.77 3.62
N ASN A 37 35.55 14.77 2.74
CA ASN A 37 34.41 15.08 1.88
C ASN A 37 34.74 14.69 0.44
N HIS A 38 33.80 14.02 -0.24
CA HIS A 38 33.99 13.46 -1.58
C HIS A 38 32.76 13.78 -2.44
N VAL A 39 32.97 14.26 -3.68
CA VAL A 39 31.89 14.60 -4.62
C VAL A 39 32.04 13.77 -5.88
N ILE A 40 31.07 12.89 -6.13
CA ILE A 40 31.09 11.92 -7.22
C ILE A 40 29.91 12.20 -8.17
N GLN A 41 30.22 12.42 -9.44
CA GLN A 41 29.24 12.56 -10.52
C GLN A 41 29.04 11.20 -11.18
N TRP A 42 27.79 10.82 -11.47
CA TRP A 42 27.41 9.54 -12.08
C TRP A 42 26.68 9.74 -13.41
N GLY A 43 27.42 9.62 -14.51
CA GLY A 43 26.93 9.95 -15.86
C GLY A 43 25.81 9.04 -16.35
N GLY A 44 25.88 7.74 -16.02
CA GLY A 44 24.81 6.77 -16.27
C GLY A 44 23.82 6.60 -15.11
N GLY A 45 23.75 7.59 -14.22
CA GLY A 45 22.91 7.55 -13.03
C GLY A 45 23.40 6.59 -11.93
N PHE A 46 22.64 6.57 -10.83
CA PHE A 46 22.97 5.78 -9.63
C PHE A 46 21.79 4.88 -9.26
N SER A 47 21.88 3.60 -9.61
CA SER A 47 20.89 2.57 -9.27
C SER A 47 21.60 1.25 -8.93
N ILE A 48 20.99 0.44 -8.06
CA ILE A 48 21.56 -0.83 -7.57
C ILE A 48 20.50 -1.92 -7.74
N GLY A 49 20.70 -2.84 -8.69
CA GLY A 49 19.80 -3.97 -8.96
C GLY A 49 19.76 -4.98 -7.80
N LYS A 50 18.71 -5.82 -7.74
CA LYS A 50 18.45 -6.71 -6.59
C LYS A 50 19.61 -7.62 -6.15
N ASP A 51 20.49 -8.00 -7.08
CA ASP A 51 21.61 -8.91 -6.85
C ASP A 51 22.96 -8.16 -6.77
N ALA A 52 22.95 -6.83 -6.79
CA ALA A 52 24.15 -5.97 -6.80
C ALA A 52 24.41 -5.27 -5.45
N GLN A 53 25.67 -4.84 -5.25
CA GLN A 53 26.09 -4.14 -4.04
C GLN A 53 27.04 -2.98 -4.33
N VAL A 54 26.81 -1.83 -3.67
CA VAL A 54 27.76 -0.71 -3.61
C VAL A 54 28.31 -0.60 -2.18
N LYS A 55 29.63 -0.52 -2.04
CA LYS A 55 30.36 -0.36 -0.77
C LYS A 55 31.09 0.97 -0.74
N PHE A 56 30.81 1.80 0.26
CA PHE A 56 31.58 3.02 0.54
C PHE A 56 32.54 2.76 1.70
N GLU A 57 33.84 2.80 1.42
CA GLU A 57 34.91 2.42 2.35
C GLU A 57 35.38 3.56 3.26
N GLY A 58 36.20 3.21 4.25
CA GLY A 58 36.65 4.12 5.31
C GLY A 58 35.64 4.22 6.47
N ASN A 59 35.83 5.20 7.34
CA ASN A 59 34.94 5.48 8.47
C ASN A 59 34.75 7.00 8.64
N GLY A 60 33.53 7.45 8.95
CA GLY A 60 33.18 8.86 9.11
C GLY A 60 33.30 9.74 7.85
N LYS A 61 33.59 9.18 6.68
CA LYS A 61 33.69 9.91 5.41
C LYS A 61 32.32 10.39 4.92
N ASN A 62 32.30 11.45 4.11
CA ASN A 62 31.10 12.04 3.54
C ASN A 62 31.11 11.90 2.01
N TYR A 63 30.21 11.09 1.45
CA TYR A 63 30.13 10.82 0.01
C TYR A 63 28.88 11.46 -0.60
N LEU A 64 29.06 12.56 -1.33
CA LEU A 64 28.02 13.22 -2.11
C LEU A 64 28.00 12.64 -3.53
N ASN A 65 26.91 11.94 -3.87
CA ASN A 65 26.70 11.28 -5.15
C ASN A 65 25.62 12.03 -5.92
N ILE A 66 25.97 12.54 -7.10
CA ILE A 66 25.04 13.22 -8.01
C ILE A 66 24.73 12.29 -9.17
N ALA A 67 23.47 11.88 -9.32
CA ALA A 67 23.01 11.04 -10.40
C ALA A 67 22.50 11.89 -11.56
N HIS A 68 23.04 11.63 -12.76
CA HIS A 68 22.64 12.28 -14.01
C HIS A 68 21.73 11.35 -14.83
N GLY A 69 21.07 11.90 -15.85
CA GLY A 69 20.21 11.16 -16.79
C GLY A 69 18.71 11.41 -16.63
N THR A 70 17.89 10.59 -17.31
CA THR A 70 16.42 10.66 -17.24
C THR A 70 15.80 9.86 -16.09
N ASP A 71 16.57 8.96 -15.49
CA ASP A 71 16.01 7.86 -14.70
C ASP A 71 16.09 8.09 -13.18
N LYS A 72 15.13 7.49 -12.47
CA LYS A 72 15.05 7.48 -11.01
C LYS A 72 16.10 6.54 -10.42
N SER A 73 16.83 7.02 -9.42
CA SER A 73 17.76 6.21 -8.65
C SER A 73 17.02 5.12 -7.89
N THR A 74 17.13 3.87 -8.35
CA THR A 74 16.36 2.74 -7.82
C THR A 74 17.30 1.80 -7.08
N ILE A 75 17.01 1.56 -5.79
CA ILE A 75 17.79 0.70 -4.90
C ILE A 75 16.98 -0.57 -4.63
N GLU A 76 17.25 -1.60 -5.44
CA GLU A 76 16.78 -2.97 -5.25
C GLU A 76 17.77 -3.82 -4.44
N GLY A 77 19.08 -3.57 -4.59
CA GLY A 77 20.16 -4.29 -3.90
C GLY A 77 20.68 -3.60 -2.63
N ILE A 78 21.97 -3.76 -2.35
CA ILE A 78 22.58 -3.32 -1.08
C ILE A 78 23.45 -2.06 -1.26
N LEU A 79 23.17 -1.01 -0.48
CA LEU A 79 24.07 0.12 -0.27
C LEU A 79 24.70 0.00 1.11
N ASN A 80 25.98 -0.33 1.19
CA ASN A 80 26.71 -0.48 2.45
C ASN A 80 27.81 0.58 2.59
N ALA A 81 27.58 1.57 3.46
CA ALA A 81 28.52 2.63 3.77
C ALA A 81 29.14 2.51 5.17
N GLY A 82 28.79 1.48 5.96
CA GLY A 82 29.30 1.30 7.32
C GLY A 82 29.13 2.55 8.19
N GLY A 83 30.23 3.07 8.74
CA GLY A 83 30.26 4.30 9.54
C GLY A 83 30.32 5.61 8.74
N ASN A 84 30.15 5.57 7.42
CA ASN A 84 30.21 6.76 6.54
C ASN A 84 28.83 7.39 6.33
N ASN A 85 28.81 8.62 5.85
CA ASN A 85 27.62 9.38 5.48
C ASN A 85 27.47 9.41 3.97
N VAL A 86 26.30 9.04 3.45
CA VAL A 86 26.01 9.01 2.01
C VAL A 86 24.86 9.96 1.69
N PHE A 87 25.11 10.82 0.72
CA PHE A 87 24.14 11.75 0.15
C PHE A 87 23.94 11.33 -1.32
N LEU A 88 22.69 11.09 -1.71
CA LEU A 88 22.29 10.69 -3.06
C LEU A 88 21.33 11.74 -3.60
N ILE A 89 21.77 12.48 -4.62
CA ILE A 89 21.02 13.55 -5.28
C ILE A 89 20.59 13.06 -6.67
N ASN A 90 19.28 12.99 -6.91
CA ASN A 90 18.73 12.71 -8.24
C ASN A 90 17.45 13.55 -8.44
N PRO A 91 17.48 14.62 -9.26
CA PRO A 91 16.31 15.43 -9.56
C PRO A 91 15.09 14.66 -10.12
N ASN A 92 15.31 13.52 -10.79
CA ASN A 92 14.24 12.67 -11.33
C ASN A 92 13.50 11.86 -10.25
N GLY A 93 14.16 11.57 -9.12
CA GLY A 93 13.59 10.82 -8.00
C GLY A 93 14.51 9.72 -7.45
N VAL A 94 14.18 9.23 -6.26
CA VAL A 94 14.87 8.12 -5.58
C VAL A 94 13.84 7.13 -5.04
N ILE A 95 13.99 5.85 -5.39
CA ILE A 95 13.13 4.76 -4.92
C ILE A 95 13.99 3.72 -4.20
N ILE A 96 13.79 3.57 -2.89
CA ILE A 96 14.25 2.40 -2.14
C ILE A 96 13.14 1.36 -2.24
N THR A 97 13.42 0.22 -2.88
CA THR A 97 12.39 -0.81 -3.10
C THR A 97 12.25 -1.75 -1.90
N LYS A 98 11.21 -2.59 -1.93
CA LYS A 98 10.95 -3.69 -1.00
C LYS A 98 12.16 -4.64 -0.78
N THR A 99 13.03 -4.82 -1.77
CA THR A 99 14.24 -5.65 -1.63
C THR A 99 15.43 -4.88 -1.08
N GLY A 100 15.52 -3.57 -1.32
CA GLY A 100 16.68 -2.75 -0.99
C GLY A 100 17.01 -2.69 0.50
N THR A 101 18.32 -2.66 0.79
CA THR A 101 18.86 -2.49 2.15
C THR A 101 19.99 -1.45 2.13
N ILE A 102 19.88 -0.44 3.01
CA ILE A 102 20.83 0.66 3.16
C ILE A 102 21.41 0.63 4.58
N ASN A 103 22.74 0.54 4.69
CA ASN A 103 23.47 0.60 5.96
C ASN A 103 24.46 1.77 5.92
N ALA A 104 24.34 2.74 6.82
CA ALA A 104 25.21 3.93 6.88
C ALA A 104 25.26 4.52 8.30
N ASN A 105 26.12 5.51 8.55
CA ASN A 105 25.94 6.39 9.72
C ASN A 105 24.82 7.41 9.46
N ARG A 106 24.84 8.05 8.29
CA ARG A 106 23.77 8.93 7.82
C ARG A 106 23.44 8.68 6.36
N PHE A 107 22.15 8.62 6.03
CA PHE A 107 21.67 8.52 4.66
C PHE A 107 20.80 9.73 4.31
N VAL A 108 21.10 10.37 3.18
CA VAL A 108 20.33 11.49 2.65
C VAL A 108 19.96 11.17 1.19
N ALA A 109 18.66 11.13 0.88
CA ALA A 109 18.14 11.06 -0.48
C ALA A 109 17.40 12.36 -0.81
N SER A 110 17.78 13.03 -1.91
CA SER A 110 17.21 14.32 -2.27
C SER A 110 16.98 14.48 -3.77
N THR A 111 15.90 15.14 -4.16
CA THR A 111 15.64 15.57 -5.54
C THR A 111 15.83 17.08 -5.74
N SER A 112 16.39 17.79 -4.75
CA SER A 112 16.70 19.22 -4.87
C SER A 112 18.06 19.42 -5.54
N SER A 113 18.12 20.17 -6.64
CA SER A 113 19.38 20.47 -7.33
C SER A 113 20.41 21.14 -6.42
N MET A 114 21.66 20.73 -6.60
CA MET A 114 22.82 21.42 -6.06
C MET A 114 23.51 22.21 -7.17
N SER A 115 23.92 23.44 -6.87
CA SER A 115 24.76 24.21 -7.78
C SER A 115 26.21 23.71 -7.75
N ASN A 116 26.98 24.00 -8.80
CA ASN A 116 28.43 23.81 -8.85
C ASN A 116 29.12 24.45 -7.62
N ASP A 117 28.66 25.65 -7.26
CA ASP A 117 29.02 26.40 -6.07
C ASP A 117 28.76 25.65 -4.75
N ASP A 118 27.59 25.02 -4.60
CA ASP A 118 27.22 24.29 -3.36
C ASP A 118 27.98 22.97 -3.23
N MET A 119 28.31 22.31 -4.34
CA MET A 119 29.21 21.16 -4.37
C MET A 119 30.64 21.56 -4.00
N TRP A 120 31.14 22.69 -4.52
CA TRP A 120 32.44 23.25 -4.12
C TRP A 120 32.49 23.63 -2.62
N LYS A 121 31.41 24.22 -2.08
CA LYS A 121 31.28 24.51 -0.64
C LYS A 121 31.31 23.23 0.20
N PHE A 122 30.63 22.17 -0.22
CA PHE A 122 30.66 20.87 0.46
C PHE A 122 32.06 20.26 0.47
N ALA A 123 32.72 20.17 -0.70
CA ALA A 123 34.07 19.59 -0.84
C ALA A 123 35.11 20.29 0.04
N LYS A 124 35.07 21.63 0.08
CA LYS A 124 35.98 22.51 0.83
C LYS A 124 35.62 22.68 2.31
N SER A 125 34.47 22.18 2.76
CA SER A 125 34.08 22.22 4.18
C SER A 125 34.91 21.26 5.04
N THR A 126 34.87 21.42 6.36
CA THR A 126 35.42 20.42 7.29
C THR A 126 34.60 19.13 7.27
N GLN A 127 35.19 18.00 7.68
CA GLN A 127 34.49 16.71 7.80
C GLN A 127 33.23 16.78 8.67
N ALA A 128 33.25 17.60 9.74
CA ALA A 128 32.10 17.80 10.63
C ALA A 128 30.98 18.62 9.96
N GLN A 129 31.34 19.67 9.21
CA GLN A 129 30.38 20.45 8.42
C GLN A 129 29.75 19.58 7.32
N GLY A 130 30.56 18.82 6.57
CA GLY A 130 30.09 17.84 5.59
C GLY A 130 29.18 16.77 6.19
N ALA A 131 29.51 16.26 7.39
CA ALA A 131 28.66 15.29 8.11
C ALA A 131 27.30 15.90 8.56
N SER A 132 27.26 17.21 8.81
CA SER A 132 26.04 17.96 9.13
C SER A 132 25.26 18.48 7.92
N PHE A 133 25.84 18.41 6.71
CA PHE A 133 25.26 18.96 5.48
C PHE A 133 23.85 18.46 5.18
N SER A 134 23.04 19.26 4.49
CA SER A 134 21.81 18.80 3.86
C SER A 134 21.54 19.67 2.64
N PRO A 135 21.09 19.11 1.50
CA PRO A 135 20.61 19.91 0.39
C PRO A 135 19.50 20.86 0.87
N VAL A 136 19.57 22.11 0.42
CA VAL A 136 18.49 23.08 0.64
C VAL A 136 17.29 22.58 -0.16
N PHE A 137 16.16 22.33 0.50
CA PHE A 137 14.95 21.89 -0.20
C PHE A 137 14.45 23.02 -1.11
N LYS A 138 14.44 22.78 -2.42
CA LYS A 138 13.97 23.73 -3.43
C LYS A 138 12.60 23.26 -3.94
N PRO A 139 11.48 23.90 -3.55
CA PRO A 139 10.16 23.46 -3.99
C PRO A 139 10.04 23.43 -5.52
N ASN A 140 9.69 22.26 -6.05
CA ASN A 140 9.27 22.06 -7.43
C ASN A 140 8.05 21.12 -7.40
N PRO A 141 6.81 21.61 -7.63
CA PRO A 141 5.59 20.79 -7.67
C PRO A 141 5.57 19.71 -8.76
N LYS A 142 6.55 19.72 -9.67
CA LYS A 142 6.76 18.76 -10.74
C LYS A 142 8.10 18.00 -10.61
N GLY A 143 8.86 18.22 -9.53
CA GLY A 143 10.14 17.56 -9.32
C GLY A 143 9.99 16.08 -8.99
N GLY A 144 11.11 15.36 -8.92
CA GLY A 144 11.13 13.95 -8.54
C GLY A 144 10.58 13.66 -7.15
N ASN A 145 10.17 12.42 -6.94
CA ASN A 145 9.66 11.91 -5.66
C ASN A 145 10.74 11.07 -4.94
N VAL A 146 10.71 11.06 -3.60
CA VAL A 146 11.53 10.15 -2.77
C VAL A 146 10.62 9.15 -2.07
N ILE A 147 10.81 7.87 -2.37
CA ILE A 147 9.92 6.81 -1.94
C ILE A 147 10.74 5.71 -1.27
N ASN A 148 10.46 5.41 0.00
CA ASN A 148 10.75 4.09 0.56
C ASN A 148 9.50 3.21 0.40
N MET A 149 9.62 2.07 -0.29
CA MET A 149 8.54 1.11 -0.52
C MET A 149 8.45 0.01 0.56
N GLY A 150 9.16 0.16 1.68
CA GLY A 150 9.38 -0.89 2.67
C GLY A 150 10.74 -1.56 2.56
N GLY A 151 11.74 -0.88 1.97
CA GLY A 151 13.14 -1.25 2.07
C GLY A 151 13.73 -0.90 3.44
N GLU A 152 14.82 -1.58 3.79
CA GLU A 152 15.48 -1.45 5.09
C GLU A 152 16.49 -0.28 5.07
N ILE A 153 16.46 0.57 6.10
CA ILE A 153 17.42 1.68 6.25
C ILE A 153 17.95 1.71 7.68
N ASN A 154 19.13 1.14 7.88
CA ASN A 154 19.86 1.18 9.14
C ASN A 154 20.82 2.37 9.16
N ALA A 155 20.52 3.36 10.00
CA ALA A 155 21.37 4.53 10.20
C ALA A 155 21.34 5.06 11.63
N ALA A 156 22.13 6.10 11.92
CA ALA A 156 21.90 7.01 13.04
C ALA A 156 20.91 8.12 12.64
N SER A 157 21.03 8.66 11.42
CA SER A 157 20.16 9.72 10.87
C SER A 157 19.73 9.43 9.42
N VAL A 158 18.48 9.74 9.08
CA VAL A 158 17.92 9.61 7.72
C VAL A 158 17.25 10.92 7.32
N VAL A 159 17.50 11.38 6.08
CA VAL A 159 16.83 12.56 5.50
C VAL A 159 16.32 12.23 4.10
N LEU A 160 15.01 12.37 3.87
CA LEU A 160 14.36 12.17 2.57
C LEU A 160 13.72 13.49 2.13
N GLN A 161 14.11 14.02 0.95
CA GLN A 161 13.65 15.30 0.41
C GLN A 161 13.19 15.18 -1.05
N GLY A 162 11.93 15.46 -1.34
CA GLY A 162 11.39 15.33 -2.70
C GLY A 162 10.18 16.22 -2.93
N ASN A 163 9.67 16.27 -4.16
CA ASN A 163 8.37 16.87 -4.45
C ASN A 163 7.29 16.21 -3.59
N LYS A 164 7.20 14.87 -3.68
CA LYS A 164 6.50 14.00 -2.74
C LYS A 164 7.49 13.12 -2.00
N VAL A 165 7.32 12.97 -0.69
CA VAL A 165 8.08 12.04 0.13
C VAL A 165 7.15 10.98 0.70
N VAL A 166 7.43 9.71 0.43
CA VAL A 166 6.61 8.58 0.89
C VAL A 166 7.48 7.61 1.69
N SER A 167 7.11 7.39 2.95
CA SER A 167 7.61 6.28 3.77
C SER A 167 6.52 5.23 3.87
N ASN A 168 6.48 4.32 2.89
CA ASN A 168 5.52 3.21 2.85
C ASN A 168 6.09 1.99 3.57
N ALA A 169 5.23 1.18 4.18
CA ALA A 169 5.62 -0.04 4.85
C ALA A 169 5.79 -1.22 3.87
N TYR A 170 6.50 -2.25 4.34
CA TYR A 170 6.43 -3.57 3.74
C TYR A 170 5.11 -4.24 4.20
N ALA A 171 4.03 -3.98 3.47
CA ALA A 171 2.68 -4.46 3.81
C ALA A 171 2.23 -5.71 3.05
N ASP A 172 2.94 -6.09 1.98
CA ASP A 172 2.72 -7.35 1.26
C ASP A 172 3.16 -8.52 2.15
N TYR A 173 2.46 -9.65 2.10
CA TYR A 173 2.93 -10.87 2.74
C TYR A 173 3.94 -11.62 1.85
N ASP A 174 5.23 -11.55 2.21
CA ASP A 174 6.25 -12.44 1.64
C ASP A 174 6.70 -13.48 2.68
N LYS A 175 6.21 -14.70 2.47
CA LYS A 175 6.57 -15.92 3.22
C LYS A 175 8.07 -16.18 3.35
N ASN A 176 8.91 -15.59 2.50
CA ASN A 176 10.35 -15.83 2.47
C ASN A 176 11.16 -14.88 3.38
N LEU A 177 10.57 -13.80 3.91
CA LEU A 177 11.29 -12.77 4.69
C LEU A 177 11.27 -12.95 6.22
N GLY A 178 10.44 -13.87 6.74
CA GLY A 178 10.34 -14.15 8.18
C GLY A 178 9.57 -13.08 8.99
N GLU A 179 9.63 -13.17 10.32
CA GLU A 179 8.81 -12.33 11.24
C GLU A 179 9.35 -10.90 11.45
N HIS A 180 10.26 -10.40 10.59
CA HIS A 180 10.87 -9.08 10.74
C HIS A 180 10.58 -8.18 9.54
N SER A 181 9.59 -7.30 9.71
CA SER A 181 9.30 -6.23 8.75
C SER A 181 10.52 -5.32 8.57
N LYS A 182 10.94 -5.11 7.31
CA LYS A 182 11.98 -4.13 6.98
C LYS A 182 11.53 -2.72 7.34
N GLN A 183 12.40 -1.96 7.99
CA GLN A 183 12.08 -0.68 8.60
C GLN A 183 13.20 0.35 8.39
N ILE A 184 12.83 1.63 8.50
CA ILE A 184 13.76 2.72 8.78
C ILE A 184 14.12 2.67 10.26
N SER A 185 15.31 2.18 10.54
CA SER A 185 15.91 2.03 11.87
C SER A 185 16.95 3.14 12.08
N ALA A 186 16.49 4.34 12.47
CA ALA A 186 17.33 5.51 12.76
C ALA A 186 16.86 6.27 14.02
N ASN A 187 17.77 7.03 14.65
CA ASN A 187 17.46 7.85 15.83
C ASN A 187 16.77 9.17 15.44
N GLU A 188 17.22 9.82 14.37
CA GLU A 188 16.51 10.97 13.78
C GLU A 188 16.13 10.71 12.33
N ILE A 189 14.87 10.95 12.00
CA ILE A 189 14.35 10.94 10.61
C ILE A 189 13.88 12.35 10.28
N THR A 190 14.18 12.83 9.07
CA THR A 190 13.60 14.06 8.50
C THR A 190 12.97 13.75 7.15
N LEU A 191 11.68 14.04 7.02
CA LEU A 191 10.93 13.93 5.76
C LEU A 191 10.52 15.34 5.32
N GLN A 192 10.82 15.72 4.07
CA GLN A 192 10.54 17.07 3.58
C GLN A 192 10.04 17.10 2.13
N GLY A 193 8.86 17.70 1.90
CA GLY A 193 8.30 17.83 0.55
C GLY A 193 7.13 18.79 0.43
N ASN A 194 6.55 18.85 -0.78
CA ASN A 194 5.26 19.53 -1.03
C ASN A 194 4.08 18.64 -0.61
N GLU A 195 4.25 17.32 -0.73
CA GLU A 195 3.41 16.29 -0.11
C GLU A 195 4.30 15.34 0.71
N VAL A 196 3.87 14.94 1.91
CA VAL A 196 4.59 13.93 2.71
C VAL A 196 3.60 12.89 3.26
N TYR A 197 3.86 11.61 3.02
CA TYR A 197 3.03 10.51 3.49
C TYR A 197 3.84 9.48 4.27
N VAL A 198 3.31 9.03 5.41
CA VAL A 198 4.00 8.15 6.35
C VAL A 198 3.06 7.05 6.83
N ASP A 199 3.28 5.82 6.35
CA ASP A 199 2.87 4.63 7.09
C ASP A 199 3.89 4.42 8.21
N VAL A 200 3.47 4.62 9.47
CA VAL A 200 4.41 4.55 10.61
C VAL A 200 4.99 3.16 10.83
N SER A 201 4.35 2.10 10.30
CA SER A 201 4.90 0.73 10.39
C SER A 201 6.19 0.54 9.58
N SER A 202 6.48 1.44 8.64
CA SER A 202 7.78 1.56 7.97
C SER A 202 8.93 2.04 8.87
N ILE A 203 8.66 2.44 10.12
CA ILE A 203 9.64 3.05 11.04
C ILE A 203 9.78 2.24 12.34
N ASN A 204 11.01 2.09 12.81
CA ASN A 204 11.31 1.45 14.08
C ASN A 204 10.98 2.38 15.25
N GLY A 205 9.73 2.31 15.75
CA GLY A 205 9.23 3.15 16.84
C GLY A 205 9.95 2.97 18.19
N ASN A 206 10.76 1.92 18.36
CA ASN A 206 11.65 1.76 19.53
C ASN A 206 12.98 2.51 19.34
N LYS A 207 13.64 2.40 18.17
CA LYS A 207 14.92 3.06 17.88
C LYS A 207 14.79 4.56 17.57
N LEU A 208 13.64 4.99 17.07
CA LEU A 208 13.37 6.40 16.78
C LEU A 208 13.45 7.25 18.05
N GLY A 209 14.29 8.29 18.04
CA GLY A 209 14.25 9.40 18.99
C GLY A 209 13.31 10.51 18.51
N LYS A 210 13.39 10.90 17.23
CA LYS A 210 12.64 12.04 16.68
C LYS A 210 12.35 11.92 15.17
N LEU A 211 11.12 12.27 14.77
CA LEU A 211 10.69 12.37 13.38
C LEU A 211 10.31 13.83 13.02
N ASN A 212 11.17 14.51 12.27
CA ASN A 212 10.87 15.84 11.74
C ASN A 212 10.07 15.70 10.43
N ILE A 213 8.92 16.36 10.34
CA ILE A 213 8.17 16.47 9.07
C ILE A 213 8.08 17.95 8.70
N LYS A 214 8.55 18.29 7.49
CA LYS A 214 8.75 19.67 7.03
C LYS A 214 8.14 19.87 5.63
N GLY A 215 7.67 21.08 5.37
CA GLY A 215 7.18 21.50 4.06
C GLY A 215 8.19 22.26 3.21
N SER A 216 7.65 22.91 2.19
CA SER A 216 8.21 24.04 1.46
C SER A 216 8.27 25.32 2.34
N ASN A 217 8.71 26.45 1.76
CA ASN A 217 8.80 27.73 2.45
C ASN A 217 7.46 28.12 3.13
N GLY A 218 7.52 28.47 4.42
CA GLY A 218 6.33 28.71 5.26
C GLY A 218 5.74 27.45 5.91
N ASN A 219 6.34 26.27 5.71
CA ASN A 219 5.88 24.97 6.23
C ASN A 219 4.46 24.56 5.81
N ASN A 220 3.94 25.11 4.70
CA ASN A 220 2.63 24.76 4.16
C ASN A 220 2.77 23.65 3.10
N PHE A 221 2.38 22.43 3.46
CA PHE A 221 2.43 21.24 2.62
C PHE A 221 1.22 20.32 2.91
N LYS A 222 0.99 19.31 2.07
CA LYS A 222 -0.09 18.32 2.26
C LYS A 222 0.43 16.96 2.73
N GLY A 223 -0.50 16.10 3.13
CA GLY A 223 -0.26 14.68 3.33
C GLY A 223 -0.59 14.20 4.74
N SER A 224 -0.21 12.97 5.06
CA SER A 224 -0.71 12.29 6.26
C SER A 224 0.26 11.30 6.90
N MET A 225 0.03 11.05 8.18
CA MET A 225 0.61 9.96 8.97
C MET A 225 -0.50 9.00 9.37
N TYR A 226 -0.33 7.72 9.08
CA TYR A 226 -1.30 6.67 9.33
C TYR A 226 -0.62 5.34 9.71
N LEU A 227 -1.44 4.36 10.07
CA LEU A 227 -1.04 3.00 10.41
C LEU A 227 -2.17 2.07 9.97
N ASN A 228 -1.87 1.02 9.21
CA ASN A 228 -2.82 -0.06 8.91
C ASN A 228 -2.63 -1.24 9.87
N ALA A 229 -3.66 -2.08 10.01
CA ALA A 229 -3.63 -3.24 10.92
C ALA A 229 -2.63 -4.30 10.46
N SER A 230 -2.41 -4.45 9.15
CA SER A 230 -1.40 -5.35 8.59
C SER A 230 0.00 -4.98 9.06
N GLY A 231 0.40 -3.71 8.91
CA GLY A 231 1.67 -3.17 9.39
C GLY A 231 1.77 -3.12 10.92
N TYR A 232 0.66 -2.88 11.63
CA TYR A 232 0.63 -2.93 13.10
C TYR A 232 0.84 -4.35 13.65
N TYR A 233 0.38 -5.40 12.96
CA TYR A 233 0.60 -6.79 13.36
C TYR A 233 2.09 -7.17 13.35
N TYR A 234 2.83 -6.81 12.29
CA TYR A 234 4.27 -7.09 12.18
C TYR A 234 5.17 -6.06 12.89
N ASN A 235 4.64 -4.88 13.27
CA ASN A 235 5.38 -3.86 14.01
C ASN A 235 4.45 -3.10 15.00
N PRO A 236 4.03 -3.71 16.13
CA PRO A 236 3.18 -3.03 17.11
C PRO A 236 3.84 -1.79 17.74
N ASN A 237 5.18 -1.76 17.76
CA ASN A 237 5.94 -0.65 18.31
C ASN A 237 5.93 0.60 17.42
N SER A 238 5.54 0.49 16.15
CA SER A 238 5.37 1.62 15.22
C SER A 238 4.40 2.69 15.71
N PHE A 239 3.37 2.31 16.47
CA PHE A 239 2.38 3.24 17.02
C PHE A 239 3.05 4.32 17.92
N LYS A 240 4.22 4.02 18.51
CA LYS A 240 5.02 4.99 19.29
C LYS A 240 5.60 6.13 18.44
N VAL A 241 5.62 6.02 17.11
CA VAL A 241 6.08 7.07 16.19
C VAL A 241 5.13 8.28 16.21
N PHE A 242 3.83 8.06 16.45
CA PHE A 242 2.83 9.12 16.62
C PHE A 242 3.11 10.04 17.82
N ASP A 243 3.95 9.63 18.78
CA ASP A 243 4.36 10.43 19.94
C ASP A 243 5.77 11.03 19.78
N LYS A 244 6.41 10.83 18.62
CA LYS A 244 7.80 11.23 18.32
C LYS A 244 7.93 12.15 17.11
N TYR A 245 6.83 12.50 16.46
CA TYR A 245 6.84 13.46 15.35
C TYR A 245 6.83 14.91 15.85
N THR A 246 7.51 15.80 15.13
CA THR A 246 7.44 17.25 15.36
C THR A 246 7.03 17.93 14.06
N ASN A 247 5.85 18.56 14.07
CA ASN A 247 5.30 19.34 12.96
C ASN A 247 4.38 20.46 13.47
N THR A 248 4.27 21.55 12.70
CA THR A 248 3.50 22.76 13.05
C THR A 248 2.49 23.17 11.96
N ASN A 249 2.12 22.25 11.06
CA ASN A 249 1.28 22.52 9.89
C ASN A 249 -0.11 21.87 10.01
N ASN A 250 -1.16 22.69 10.02
CA ASN A 250 -2.56 22.23 10.11
C ASN A 250 -3.05 21.44 8.88
N ASN A 251 -2.32 21.52 7.76
CA ASN A 251 -2.64 20.78 6.52
C ASN A 251 -2.06 19.36 6.51
N PHE A 252 -1.17 18.99 7.44
CA PHE A 252 -0.73 17.62 7.63
C PHE A 252 -1.70 16.86 8.55
N LYS A 253 -2.17 15.67 8.15
CA LYS A 253 -3.20 14.92 8.89
C LYS A 253 -2.59 13.74 9.66
N VAL A 254 -2.88 13.64 10.95
CA VAL A 254 -2.34 12.57 11.81
C VAL A 254 -3.47 11.67 12.28
N TYR A 255 -3.52 10.46 11.72
CA TYR A 255 -4.51 9.44 12.02
C TYR A 255 -3.96 8.50 13.11
N LYS A 256 -3.91 8.99 14.37
CA LYS A 256 -3.38 8.25 15.54
C LYS A 256 -4.36 7.16 16.02
N TYR A 257 -4.56 6.15 15.19
CA TYR A 257 -5.31 4.93 15.45
C TYR A 257 -4.81 3.82 14.52
N VAL A 258 -5.21 2.57 14.76
CA VAL A 258 -4.93 1.47 13.82
C VAL A 258 -6.06 1.40 12.79
N GLY A 259 -5.77 1.75 11.55
CA GLY A 259 -6.71 1.72 10.44
C GLY A 259 -6.92 0.31 9.88
N ILE A 260 -8.15 -0.02 9.48
CA ILE A 260 -8.54 -1.31 8.93
C ILE A 260 -9.25 -1.03 7.59
N GLY A 261 -8.56 -1.29 6.47
CA GLY A 261 -9.01 -0.89 5.13
C GLY A 261 -9.24 -2.03 4.15
N SER A 262 -9.22 -3.28 4.63
CA SER A 262 -9.33 -4.49 3.81
C SER A 262 -9.71 -5.71 4.67
N ASP A 263 -10.09 -6.80 4.02
CA ASP A 263 -10.21 -8.11 4.66
C ASP A 263 -8.84 -8.62 5.17
N VAL A 264 -7.76 -8.29 4.45
CA VAL A 264 -6.37 -8.53 4.88
C VAL A 264 -6.05 -7.79 6.19
N ASP A 265 -6.45 -6.52 6.32
CA ASP A 265 -6.29 -5.77 7.57
C ASP A 265 -7.14 -6.34 8.70
N TRP A 266 -8.38 -6.75 8.42
CA TRP A 266 -9.22 -7.36 9.45
C TRP A 266 -8.64 -8.70 9.91
N TRP A 267 -8.06 -9.49 9.00
CA TRP A 267 -7.37 -10.74 9.31
C TRP A 267 -6.20 -10.48 10.28
N HIS A 268 -5.36 -9.49 9.99
CA HIS A 268 -4.26 -9.10 10.88
C HIS A 268 -4.75 -8.49 12.21
N PHE A 269 -5.85 -7.72 12.20
CA PHE A 269 -6.48 -7.19 13.41
C PHE A 269 -7.02 -8.29 14.31
N ALA A 270 -7.85 -9.19 13.78
CA ALA A 270 -8.45 -10.28 14.53
C ALA A 270 -7.39 -11.28 15.00
N LYS A 271 -6.43 -11.65 14.15
CA LYS A 271 -5.32 -12.55 14.51
C LYS A 271 -4.41 -11.93 15.57
N GLY A 272 -3.99 -10.68 15.39
CA GLY A 272 -3.18 -9.94 16.36
C GLY A 272 -3.89 -9.77 17.70
N TRP A 273 -5.20 -9.49 17.68
CA TRP A 273 -6.00 -9.41 18.91
C TRP A 273 -6.12 -10.77 19.60
N ASN A 274 -6.46 -11.83 18.86
CA ASN A 274 -6.75 -13.14 19.44
C ASN A 274 -5.48 -13.89 19.89
N GLU A 275 -4.42 -13.91 19.07
CA GLU A 275 -3.13 -14.53 19.42
C GLU A 275 -2.33 -13.70 20.44
N ASN A 276 -2.15 -12.40 20.17
CA ASN A 276 -1.36 -11.46 20.99
C ASN A 276 0.03 -12.01 21.39
N LYS A 277 0.74 -12.70 20.47
CA LYS A 277 1.96 -13.50 20.68
C LYS A 277 2.91 -12.97 21.77
N ASP A 278 3.37 -11.74 21.63
CA ASP A 278 4.39 -11.12 22.50
C ASP A 278 3.80 -10.31 23.68
N GLY A 279 2.48 -10.34 23.86
CA GLY A 279 1.76 -9.49 24.81
C GLY A 279 1.60 -8.02 24.38
N VAL A 280 2.17 -7.62 23.23
CA VAL A 280 2.29 -6.20 22.84
C VAL A 280 1.05 -5.65 22.12
N PHE A 281 0.41 -6.43 21.26
CA PHE A 281 -0.61 -5.96 20.31
C PHE A 281 -1.81 -5.30 21.01
N ARG A 282 -2.32 -5.91 22.08
CA ARG A 282 -3.46 -5.39 22.87
C ARG A 282 -3.13 -4.15 23.72
N ASN A 283 -1.85 -3.81 23.89
CA ASN A 283 -1.37 -2.92 24.94
C ASN A 283 -0.82 -1.57 24.45
N ILE A 284 -0.51 -1.38 23.15
CA ILE A 284 0.00 -0.09 22.63
C ILE A 284 -1.12 0.75 22.00
N ALA A 285 -1.92 0.19 21.09
CA ALA A 285 -3.00 0.94 20.44
C ALA A 285 -4.27 1.02 21.31
N SER A 286 -4.79 2.25 21.49
CA SER A 286 -6.04 2.53 22.22
C SER A 286 -7.30 2.45 21.36
N GLU A 287 -7.16 2.65 20.04
CA GLU A 287 -8.26 2.86 19.10
C GLU A 287 -7.96 2.19 17.74
N TYR A 288 -8.99 1.53 17.20
CA TYR A 288 -9.01 0.87 15.90
C TYR A 288 -10.16 1.46 15.08
N ARG A 289 -9.95 1.72 13.78
CA ARG A 289 -10.99 2.33 12.93
C ARG A 289 -11.07 1.74 11.53
N LEU A 290 -12.27 1.68 10.96
CA LEU A 290 -12.43 1.39 9.54
C LEU A 290 -11.97 2.57 8.69
N THR A 291 -11.30 2.26 7.57
CA THR A 291 -10.83 3.25 6.58
C THR A 291 -11.43 3.02 5.18
N SER A 292 -12.18 1.92 5.00
CA SER A 292 -12.88 1.56 3.77
C SER A 292 -14.09 0.64 4.08
N ASP A 293 -14.94 0.41 3.08
CA ASP A 293 -15.93 -0.68 3.14
C ASP A 293 -15.21 -2.03 2.92
N ILE A 294 -15.53 -3.05 3.72
CA ILE A 294 -14.89 -4.37 3.66
C ILE A 294 -15.90 -5.44 3.25
N ASP A 295 -15.51 -6.34 2.34
CA ASP A 295 -16.31 -7.48 1.90
C ASP A 295 -15.64 -8.79 2.37
N PHE A 296 -16.35 -9.55 3.21
CA PHE A 296 -15.86 -10.80 3.79
C PHE A 296 -16.20 -12.04 2.95
N LYS A 297 -16.63 -11.91 1.69
CA LYS A 297 -16.72 -13.01 0.71
C LYS A 297 -17.55 -14.22 1.20
N GLY A 298 -18.45 -14.02 2.16
CA GLY A 298 -19.18 -15.08 2.86
C GLY A 298 -20.27 -15.76 2.05
N ASN A 299 -20.74 -15.12 0.97
CA ASN A 299 -21.57 -15.69 -0.11
C ASN A 299 -22.68 -16.64 0.38
N GLN A 300 -23.35 -16.25 1.48
CA GLN A 300 -24.46 -17.00 2.09
C GLN A 300 -24.13 -18.46 2.46
N GLY A 301 -22.86 -18.81 2.68
CA GLY A 301 -22.41 -20.18 2.95
C GLY A 301 -22.49 -21.13 1.73
N LYS A 302 -22.58 -20.60 0.51
CA LYS A 302 -22.88 -21.40 -0.69
C LYS A 302 -21.62 -21.79 -1.47
N GLY A 303 -21.52 -23.08 -1.77
CA GLY A 303 -20.39 -23.68 -2.47
C GLY A 303 -19.31 -24.17 -1.51
N GLN A 304 -18.10 -24.36 -2.02
CA GLN A 304 -16.95 -24.87 -1.27
C GLN A 304 -16.30 -23.75 -0.42
N GLU A 305 -16.17 -23.97 0.89
CA GLU A 305 -15.44 -23.07 1.80
C GLU A 305 -13.97 -22.92 1.34
N GLY A 306 -13.44 -21.70 1.45
CA GLY A 306 -12.09 -21.34 1.00
C GLY A 306 -11.95 -21.10 -0.51
N LYS A 307 -13.01 -21.35 -1.29
CA LYS A 307 -13.01 -21.23 -2.77
C LYS A 307 -14.18 -20.41 -3.29
N ASP A 308 -15.40 -20.86 -3.04
CA ASP A 308 -16.63 -20.22 -3.51
C ASP A 308 -17.19 -19.24 -2.45
N TRP A 309 -16.78 -19.41 -1.19
CA TRP A 309 -17.06 -18.51 -0.06
C TRP A 309 -15.99 -18.60 1.03
N GLN A 310 -15.94 -17.62 1.93
CA GLN A 310 -15.04 -17.59 3.11
C GLN A 310 -15.85 -17.63 4.42
N ASN A 311 -15.49 -18.54 5.33
CA ASN A 311 -16.10 -18.61 6.65
C ASN A 311 -15.43 -17.59 7.58
N TYR A 312 -16.21 -16.69 8.19
CA TYR A 312 -15.67 -15.67 9.10
C TYR A 312 -15.01 -16.27 10.35
N ALA A 313 -15.45 -17.46 10.79
CA ALA A 313 -14.81 -18.18 11.91
C ALA A 313 -13.49 -18.89 11.50
N ASN A 314 -13.23 -19.04 10.20
CA ASN A 314 -12.07 -19.75 9.62
C ASN A 314 -11.67 -19.12 8.27
N TYR A 315 -11.29 -17.85 8.29
CA TYR A 315 -11.06 -17.05 7.08
C TYR A 315 -9.65 -17.25 6.56
N CYS A 316 -9.53 -17.74 5.33
CA CYS A 316 -8.26 -18.10 4.70
C CYS A 316 -7.87 -17.11 3.60
N ILE A 317 -6.65 -16.58 3.68
CA ILE A 317 -6.06 -15.73 2.63
C ILE A 317 -4.84 -16.45 2.05
N ASP A 318 -4.69 -16.44 0.73
CA ASP A 318 -3.56 -17.07 0.05
C ASP A 318 -2.21 -16.55 0.58
N GLY A 319 -1.29 -17.48 0.85
CA GLY A 319 -0.02 -17.19 1.54
C GLY A 319 -0.18 -17.09 3.06
N LEU A 320 -1.05 -16.21 3.57
CA LEU A 320 -1.23 -15.93 5.00
C LEU A 320 -1.82 -17.11 5.80
N GLY A 321 -2.61 -17.97 5.14
CA GLY A 321 -3.35 -19.06 5.77
C GLY A 321 -4.62 -18.58 6.47
N CYS A 322 -5.14 -19.41 7.39
CA CYS A 322 -6.45 -19.20 8.01
C CYS A 322 -6.35 -18.51 9.40
N THR A 323 -7.40 -17.79 9.78
CA THR A 323 -7.60 -17.26 11.14
C THR A 323 -9.07 -17.16 11.50
N ASN A 324 -9.39 -17.00 12.78
CA ASN A 324 -10.74 -16.68 13.22
C ASN A 324 -10.92 -15.15 13.29
N MET A 325 -11.83 -14.61 12.46
CA MET A 325 -12.06 -13.16 12.33
C MET A 325 -12.90 -12.58 13.47
N ILE A 326 -13.47 -13.44 14.34
CA ILE A 326 -14.25 -13.04 15.52
C ILE A 326 -13.31 -12.34 16.51
N VAL A 327 -13.41 -11.02 16.59
CA VAL A 327 -12.51 -10.21 17.41
C VAL A 327 -12.83 -10.45 18.89
N GLY A 328 -11.85 -10.97 19.62
CA GLY A 328 -11.98 -11.21 21.05
C GLY A 328 -12.68 -12.52 21.43
N TYR A 329 -12.69 -13.54 20.56
CA TYR A 329 -13.09 -14.89 20.99
C TYR A 329 -12.14 -15.40 22.09
N ALA A 330 -10.83 -15.19 21.95
CA ALA A 330 -9.81 -15.69 22.89
C ALA A 330 -9.68 -14.82 24.15
N SER A 331 -9.90 -13.52 24.05
CA SER A 331 -9.88 -12.56 25.18
C SER A 331 -10.66 -11.31 24.80
N ALA A 332 -11.52 -10.82 25.70
CA ALA A 332 -12.47 -9.75 25.39
C ALA A 332 -11.80 -8.50 24.77
N PHE A 333 -12.45 -7.93 23.76
CA PHE A 333 -12.07 -6.64 23.19
C PHE A 333 -12.35 -5.52 24.20
N ASN A 334 -11.32 -4.72 24.53
CA ASN A 334 -11.34 -3.70 25.59
C ASN A 334 -10.73 -2.36 25.16
N LYS A 335 -11.13 -1.90 23.97
CA LYS A 335 -10.57 -0.73 23.27
C LYS A 335 -11.68 0.03 22.54
N ILE A 336 -11.33 1.13 21.87
CA ILE A 336 -12.26 1.85 20.99
C ILE A 336 -12.24 1.19 19.60
N PHE A 337 -13.42 0.91 19.06
CA PHE A 337 -13.63 0.58 17.65
C PHE A 337 -14.59 1.60 17.03
N ASP A 338 -14.15 2.31 16.00
CA ASP A 338 -14.98 3.29 15.26
C ASP A 338 -15.11 2.88 13.79
N GLY A 339 -16.33 2.53 13.37
CA GLY A 339 -16.63 2.18 11.99
C GLY A 339 -16.58 3.36 11.02
N GLN A 340 -16.54 4.61 11.51
CA GLN A 340 -16.48 5.84 10.71
C GLN A 340 -17.50 5.90 9.55
N GLY A 341 -18.65 5.22 9.69
CA GLY A 341 -19.69 5.07 8.67
C GLY A 341 -19.37 4.15 7.50
N TYR A 342 -18.26 3.44 7.52
CA TYR A 342 -17.94 2.39 6.55
C TYR A 342 -18.72 1.10 6.85
N VAL A 343 -18.97 0.33 5.79
CA VAL A 343 -19.87 -0.84 5.84
C VAL A 343 -19.08 -2.15 5.76
N LEU A 344 -19.30 -3.02 6.75
CA LEU A 344 -18.85 -4.41 6.76
C LEU A 344 -19.88 -5.29 6.04
N LYS A 345 -19.46 -6.07 5.05
CA LYS A 345 -20.37 -6.73 4.09
C LYS A 345 -20.12 -8.22 3.97
N ASN A 346 -21.18 -8.93 3.56
CA ASN A 346 -21.09 -10.29 3.00
C ASN A 346 -20.46 -11.27 4.00
N ILE A 347 -21.06 -11.37 5.19
CA ILE A 347 -20.56 -12.15 6.33
C ILE A 347 -21.34 -13.46 6.41
N ASN A 348 -20.64 -14.57 6.64
CA ASN A 348 -21.24 -15.84 7.03
C ASN A 348 -20.36 -16.49 8.10
N ILE A 349 -20.97 -16.88 9.23
CA ILE A 349 -20.27 -17.49 10.36
C ILE A 349 -20.84 -18.91 10.54
N ASP A 350 -20.01 -19.94 10.35
CA ASP A 350 -20.39 -21.32 10.63
C ASP A 350 -19.39 -21.97 11.59
N ILE A 351 -19.89 -22.45 12.73
CA ILE A 351 -19.10 -23.01 13.83
C ILE A 351 -19.69 -24.37 14.21
N ASN A 352 -19.04 -25.44 13.78
CA ASN A 352 -19.36 -26.82 14.16
C ASN A 352 -18.17 -27.42 14.92
N VAL A 353 -18.25 -27.44 16.25
CA VAL A 353 -17.08 -27.71 17.12
C VAL A 353 -17.32 -28.83 18.11
N ASN A 354 -16.39 -29.80 18.09
CA ASN A 354 -16.29 -30.91 19.04
C ASN A 354 -15.24 -30.70 20.16
N ASP A 355 -14.43 -29.64 20.12
CA ASP A 355 -13.41 -29.39 21.16
C ASP A 355 -14.05 -28.91 22.47
N ARG A 356 -13.82 -29.66 23.55
CA ARG A 356 -14.40 -29.42 24.88
C ARG A 356 -13.67 -28.32 25.67
N ARG A 357 -12.70 -27.62 25.06
CA ARG A 357 -11.75 -26.71 25.75
C ARG A 357 -11.87 -25.24 25.36
N GLN A 358 -12.73 -24.89 24.40
CA GLN A 358 -12.85 -23.52 23.92
C GLN A 358 -14.32 -23.06 24.00
N GLN A 359 -14.56 -22.02 24.79
CA GLN A 359 -15.79 -21.23 24.72
C GLN A 359 -15.61 -20.17 23.64
N TYR A 360 -16.51 -20.15 22.66
CA TYR A 360 -16.63 -19.06 21.69
C TYR A 360 -18.00 -18.42 21.85
N ASP A 361 -18.05 -17.26 22.50
CA ASP A 361 -19.14 -16.31 22.26
C ASP A 361 -18.98 -15.79 20.82
N VAL A 362 -20.10 -15.68 20.10
CA VAL A 362 -20.10 -15.57 18.62
C VAL A 362 -20.77 -14.29 18.16
N GLY A 363 -20.11 -13.60 17.23
CA GLY A 363 -20.56 -12.38 16.54
C GLY A 363 -19.41 -11.87 15.64
N LEU A 364 -19.48 -10.63 15.18
CA LEU A 364 -18.29 -9.97 14.60
C LEU A 364 -17.22 -9.77 15.69
N PHE A 365 -17.68 -9.46 16.91
CA PHE A 365 -16.92 -9.54 18.14
C PHE A 365 -17.43 -10.70 18.99
N GLY A 366 -16.52 -11.46 19.62
CA GLY A 366 -16.86 -12.58 20.48
C GLY A 366 -17.25 -12.10 21.87
N ARG A 367 -16.25 -11.68 22.65
CA ARG A 367 -16.41 -11.04 23.96
C ARG A 367 -15.97 -9.58 23.91
N VAL A 368 -16.69 -8.71 24.60
CA VAL A 368 -16.44 -7.27 24.69
C VAL A 368 -16.55 -6.82 26.15
N ASN A 369 -15.52 -6.21 26.72
CA ASN A 369 -15.51 -5.71 28.10
C ASN A 369 -14.67 -4.43 28.17
N GLU A 370 -15.09 -3.41 28.92
CA GLU A 370 -14.40 -2.11 29.00
C GLU A 370 -14.12 -1.45 27.62
N ALA A 371 -15.09 -1.52 26.71
CA ALA A 371 -14.93 -1.07 25.32
C ALA A 371 -15.95 0.00 24.88
N THR A 372 -15.62 0.70 23.80
CA THR A 372 -16.55 1.57 23.07
C THR A 372 -16.57 1.15 21.61
N ILE A 373 -17.72 0.68 21.12
CA ILE A 373 -17.92 0.28 19.73
C ILE A 373 -18.95 1.22 19.09
N LYS A 374 -18.56 1.93 18.03
CA LYS A 374 -19.42 2.98 17.47
C LYS A 374 -19.36 3.13 15.95
N ASN A 375 -20.41 3.72 15.40
CA ASN A 375 -20.52 4.15 13.99
C ASN A 375 -20.33 3.02 12.95
N VAL A 376 -20.80 1.80 13.27
CA VAL A 376 -20.57 0.59 12.46
C VAL A 376 -21.83 0.22 11.69
N ASP A 377 -21.74 0.19 10.36
CA ASP A 377 -22.78 -0.36 9.50
C ASP A 377 -22.38 -1.77 9.04
N VAL A 378 -23.32 -2.71 9.07
CA VAL A 378 -23.09 -4.13 8.75
C VAL A 378 -24.23 -4.65 7.87
N ASP A 379 -23.89 -5.29 6.75
CA ASP A 379 -24.82 -5.87 5.78
C ASP A 379 -24.41 -7.31 5.44
N TYR A 380 -25.09 -8.29 6.04
CA TYR A 380 -24.78 -9.71 5.88
C TYR A 380 -25.03 -10.25 4.46
N LYS A 381 -25.70 -9.50 3.57
CA LYS A 381 -26.05 -9.93 2.20
C LYS A 381 -26.79 -11.28 2.12
N GLY A 382 -27.53 -11.66 3.17
CA GLY A 382 -28.24 -12.93 3.27
C GLY A 382 -27.42 -14.10 3.82
N GLY A 383 -26.19 -13.86 4.31
CA GLY A 383 -25.49 -14.81 5.17
C GLY A 383 -26.06 -14.83 6.60
N GLY A 384 -25.57 -15.76 7.41
CA GLY A 384 -26.07 -16.02 8.76
C GLY A 384 -24.99 -16.39 9.77
N VAL A 385 -25.44 -16.83 10.94
CA VAL A 385 -24.63 -17.28 12.07
C VAL A 385 -25.15 -18.64 12.56
N ASN A 386 -24.48 -19.73 12.18
CA ASN A 386 -24.82 -21.09 12.60
C ASN A 386 -23.79 -21.59 13.62
N VAL A 387 -24.26 -22.05 14.79
CA VAL A 387 -23.40 -22.44 15.91
C VAL A 387 -23.88 -23.78 16.49
N GLN A 388 -23.15 -24.85 16.18
CA GLN A 388 -23.49 -26.22 16.54
C GLN A 388 -22.43 -26.81 17.48
N TYR A 389 -22.79 -26.92 18.76
CA TYR A 389 -21.97 -27.56 19.78
C TYR A 389 -22.52 -28.92 20.17
N ILE A 390 -21.66 -29.94 20.10
CA ILE A 390 -22.00 -31.35 20.39
C ILE A 390 -21.76 -31.69 21.89
N SER A 391 -21.32 -30.71 22.69
CA SER A 391 -21.00 -30.84 24.13
C SER A 391 -22.07 -30.20 25.02
N ASP A 392 -22.48 -30.91 26.08
CA ASP A 392 -23.48 -30.50 27.07
C ASP A 392 -22.97 -29.43 28.06
N ARG A 393 -21.67 -29.09 28.02
CA ARG A 393 -20.98 -28.29 29.06
C ARG A 393 -20.38 -26.97 28.59
N VAL A 394 -20.53 -26.63 27.31
CA VAL A 394 -19.96 -25.40 26.73
C VAL A 394 -21.11 -24.49 26.31
N MET A 395 -21.58 -23.67 27.25
CA MET A 395 -22.58 -22.64 26.97
C MET A 395 -21.87 -21.35 26.52
N THR A 396 -22.36 -20.76 25.42
CA THR A 396 -21.85 -19.51 24.85
C THR A 396 -22.99 -18.63 24.34
N TYR A 397 -22.79 -17.31 24.32
CA TYR A 397 -23.74 -16.34 23.79
C TYR A 397 -23.52 -16.10 22.28
N VAL A 398 -24.60 -16.00 21.51
CA VAL A 398 -24.54 -15.88 20.03
C VAL A 398 -25.36 -14.68 19.57
N GLY A 399 -24.71 -13.71 18.91
CA GLY A 399 -25.34 -12.50 18.38
C GLY A 399 -24.89 -12.14 16.97
N GLY A 400 -25.72 -11.40 16.24
CA GLY A 400 -25.40 -10.94 14.88
C GLY A 400 -24.31 -9.86 14.81
N PHE A 401 -23.88 -9.32 15.95
CA PHE A 401 -22.79 -8.34 16.03
C PHE A 401 -21.82 -8.63 17.18
N ILE A 402 -22.33 -8.94 18.38
CA ILE A 402 -21.51 -9.27 19.56
C ILE A 402 -22.06 -10.54 20.24
N GLY A 403 -21.18 -11.47 20.63
CA GLY A 403 -21.57 -12.62 21.46
C GLY A 403 -21.94 -12.19 22.88
N SER A 404 -20.94 -11.83 23.69
CA SER A 404 -21.11 -11.43 25.09
C SER A 404 -20.51 -10.05 25.38
N ILE A 405 -21.17 -9.24 26.21
CA ILE A 405 -20.76 -7.87 26.52
C ILE A 405 -20.87 -7.49 28.02
N GLN A 406 -19.88 -6.74 28.50
CA GLN A 406 -19.71 -6.23 29.88
C GLN A 406 -19.19 -4.79 29.86
N ASN A 407 -19.51 -3.95 30.85
CA ASN A 407 -18.93 -2.60 31.10
C ASN A 407 -18.63 -1.72 29.87
N SER A 408 -19.49 -1.73 28.84
CA SER A 408 -19.17 -1.17 27.52
C SER A 408 -20.28 -0.27 26.96
N SER A 409 -19.91 0.57 25.99
CA SER A 409 -20.83 1.43 25.24
C SER A 409 -20.89 1.02 23.77
N VAL A 410 -22.11 0.89 23.23
CA VAL A 410 -22.36 0.52 21.84
C VAL A 410 -23.33 1.54 21.22
N GLU A 411 -22.87 2.33 20.25
CA GLU A 411 -23.65 3.44 19.68
C GLU A 411 -23.60 3.56 18.16
N ASN A 412 -24.68 4.05 17.53
CA ASN A 412 -24.77 4.31 16.09
C ASN A 412 -24.45 3.05 15.24
N ILE A 413 -25.17 1.96 15.49
CA ILE A 413 -24.94 0.66 14.82
C ILE A 413 -26.10 0.34 13.87
N SER A 414 -25.79 -0.12 12.65
CA SER A 414 -26.78 -0.70 11.75
C SER A 414 -26.43 -2.13 11.37
N LEU A 415 -27.39 -3.05 11.46
CA LEU A 415 -27.23 -4.47 11.18
C LEU A 415 -28.35 -4.92 10.23
N LYS A 416 -28.00 -5.42 9.05
CA LYS A 416 -28.96 -5.65 7.96
C LYS A 416 -28.80 -7.01 7.28
N ASN A 417 -29.91 -7.52 6.76
CA ASN A 417 -29.97 -8.65 5.81
C ASN A 417 -29.33 -9.95 6.33
N ILE A 418 -29.47 -10.25 7.63
CA ILE A 418 -29.13 -11.57 8.19
C ILE A 418 -30.22 -12.57 7.78
N SER A 419 -29.86 -13.74 7.26
CA SER A 419 -30.83 -14.81 6.94
C SER A 419 -31.20 -15.64 8.17
N GLU A 420 -30.24 -16.02 8.99
CA GLU A 420 -30.50 -16.71 10.26
C GLU A 420 -29.39 -16.54 11.30
N ILE A 421 -29.78 -16.68 12.57
CA ILE A 421 -28.92 -16.88 13.73
C ILE A 421 -29.47 -18.10 14.48
N THR A 422 -28.76 -19.22 14.43
CA THR A 422 -29.20 -20.50 15.02
C THR A 422 -28.08 -21.05 15.91
N ALA A 423 -28.39 -21.38 17.17
CA ALA A 423 -27.40 -21.95 18.09
C ALA A 423 -27.96 -23.09 18.96
N THR A 424 -27.14 -24.14 19.15
CA THR A 424 -27.40 -25.25 20.09
C THR A 424 -26.54 -25.15 21.35
N ASN A 425 -27.07 -25.61 22.48
CA ASN A 425 -26.36 -25.64 23.78
C ASN A 425 -25.80 -24.26 24.20
N THR A 426 -26.51 -23.20 23.85
CA THR A 426 -26.14 -21.79 24.01
C THR A 426 -26.61 -21.19 25.35
N SER A 427 -25.88 -20.19 25.86
CA SER A 427 -26.30 -19.31 26.96
C SER A 427 -27.45 -18.37 26.54
N GLY A 428 -27.61 -18.08 25.25
CA GLY A 428 -28.65 -17.19 24.71
C GLY A 428 -28.33 -16.70 23.31
N VAL A 429 -29.37 -16.54 22.49
CA VAL A 429 -29.28 -16.01 21.11
C VAL A 429 -30.02 -14.68 20.96
N GLY A 430 -29.39 -13.68 20.34
CA GLY A 430 -30.06 -12.42 20.01
C GLY A 430 -29.72 -11.90 18.61
N GLY A 431 -30.60 -11.07 18.04
CA GLY A 431 -30.42 -10.54 16.69
C GLY A 431 -29.19 -9.64 16.52
N VAL A 432 -28.79 -8.92 17.59
CA VAL A 432 -27.59 -8.06 17.61
C VAL A 432 -26.57 -8.57 18.63
N ILE A 433 -27.02 -8.86 19.85
CA ILE A 433 -26.17 -9.22 20.99
C ILE A 433 -26.60 -10.61 21.51
N GLY A 434 -25.68 -11.52 21.78
CA GLY A 434 -26.04 -12.80 22.40
C GLY A 434 -26.54 -12.62 23.85
N GLY A 435 -25.76 -11.98 24.71
CA GLY A 435 -26.17 -11.64 26.08
C GLY A 435 -25.20 -10.77 26.86
N ILE A 436 -25.57 -10.49 28.13
CA ILE A 436 -24.74 -9.78 29.11
C ILE A 436 -24.33 -10.75 30.21
N ASP A 437 -23.04 -10.82 30.49
CA ASP A 437 -22.45 -11.75 31.46
C ASP A 437 -22.20 -11.07 32.81
N TYR A 438 -23.02 -11.41 33.81
CA TYR A 438 -22.95 -11.06 35.25
C TYR A 438 -22.87 -9.58 35.72
N GLU A 439 -22.51 -8.59 34.89
CA GLU A 439 -22.16 -7.24 35.36
C GLU A 439 -23.11 -6.09 34.91
N LYS A 440 -22.83 -4.87 35.39
CA LYS A 440 -23.67 -3.66 35.26
C LYS A 440 -23.07 -2.64 34.29
N ASN A 441 -23.84 -1.60 33.95
CA ASN A 441 -23.40 -0.42 33.16
C ASN A 441 -23.08 -0.66 31.67
N VAL A 442 -23.74 -1.60 31.00
CA VAL A 442 -23.72 -1.66 29.52
C VAL A 442 -24.73 -0.65 28.95
N ASN A 443 -24.34 0.12 27.94
CA ASN A 443 -25.19 1.16 27.31
C ASN A 443 -25.31 0.92 25.81
N PHE A 444 -26.54 0.89 25.28
CA PHE A 444 -26.85 0.74 23.86
C PHE A 444 -27.63 1.98 23.37
N LYS A 445 -27.19 2.62 22.29
CA LYS A 445 -27.80 3.88 21.80
C LYS A 445 -27.85 4.00 20.28
N ASN A 446 -28.97 4.43 19.70
CA ASN A 446 -29.14 4.65 18.27
C ASN A 446 -28.74 3.40 17.45
N ILE A 447 -29.54 2.34 17.51
CA ILE A 447 -29.23 1.07 16.85
C ILE A 447 -30.40 0.60 15.98
N LEU A 448 -30.10 0.11 14.78
CA LEU A 448 -31.08 -0.45 13.84
C LEU A 448 -30.71 -1.90 13.47
N LEU A 449 -31.61 -2.83 13.76
CA LEU A 449 -31.65 -4.16 13.15
C LEU A 449 -32.78 -4.23 12.11
N ASP A 450 -32.42 -4.59 10.88
CA ASP A 450 -33.35 -4.86 9.78
C ASP A 450 -33.10 -6.27 9.20
N GLY A 451 -33.94 -7.23 9.58
CA GLY A 451 -33.81 -8.64 9.18
C GLY A 451 -34.21 -8.93 7.73
N GLY A 452 -34.60 -7.92 6.94
CA GLY A 452 -34.96 -8.10 5.52
C GLY A 452 -36.14 -9.05 5.25
N ASN A 453 -36.96 -9.33 6.26
CA ASN A 453 -38.06 -10.32 6.28
C ASN A 453 -37.62 -11.79 6.11
N ALA A 454 -36.32 -12.06 6.01
CA ALA A 454 -35.76 -13.41 5.95
C ALA A 454 -35.31 -13.92 7.32
N MET A 455 -34.83 -13.02 8.19
CA MET A 455 -34.11 -13.33 9.44
C MET A 455 -34.87 -14.28 10.37
N LYS A 456 -34.23 -15.37 10.77
CA LYS A 456 -34.70 -16.28 11.83
C LYS A 456 -33.72 -16.30 13.00
N ILE A 457 -34.23 -16.25 14.23
CA ILE A 457 -33.44 -16.30 15.47
C ILE A 457 -33.88 -17.54 16.24
N ASN A 458 -33.02 -18.57 16.34
CA ASN A 458 -33.36 -19.87 16.91
C ASN A 458 -32.40 -20.24 18.06
N SER A 459 -32.93 -20.34 19.29
CA SER A 459 -32.19 -20.71 20.50
C SER A 459 -32.59 -22.11 20.97
N ILE A 460 -31.71 -23.08 20.75
CA ILE A 460 -31.89 -24.48 21.14
C ILE A 460 -31.07 -24.73 22.43
N GLY A 461 -31.60 -24.24 23.55
CA GLY A 461 -31.01 -24.44 24.88
C GLY A 461 -31.19 -23.28 25.87
N SER A 462 -31.47 -22.07 25.40
CA SER A 462 -31.71 -20.89 26.25
C SER A 462 -32.76 -19.95 25.63
N SER A 463 -32.90 -18.73 26.15
CA SER A 463 -33.79 -17.68 25.65
C SER A 463 -33.38 -17.17 24.27
N ALA A 464 -34.31 -16.50 23.59
CA ALA A 464 -34.13 -15.84 22.30
C ALA A 464 -34.68 -14.40 22.33
N GLY A 465 -34.03 -13.45 21.67
CA GLY A 465 -34.55 -12.08 21.55
C GLY A 465 -34.25 -11.41 20.22
N GLY A 466 -35.16 -10.56 19.73
CA GLY A 466 -34.96 -9.82 18.48
C GLY A 466 -33.72 -8.92 18.52
N PHE A 467 -33.38 -8.35 19.68
CA PHE A 467 -32.14 -7.62 19.91
C PHE A 467 -31.12 -8.44 20.72
N ILE A 468 -31.53 -8.97 21.88
CA ILE A 468 -30.65 -9.64 22.85
C ILE A 468 -31.35 -10.78 23.60
N ALA A 469 -30.66 -11.89 23.91
CA ALA A 469 -31.30 -12.97 24.68
C ALA A 469 -31.59 -12.55 26.13
N SER A 470 -30.60 -11.97 26.81
CA SER A 470 -30.74 -11.53 28.21
C SER A 470 -29.85 -10.36 28.62
N ALA A 471 -30.39 -9.53 29.53
CA ALA A 471 -29.73 -8.32 30.05
C ALA A 471 -29.88 -8.17 31.57
N GLY A 472 -28.80 -7.72 32.23
CA GLY A 472 -28.71 -7.51 33.68
C GLY A 472 -29.04 -6.09 34.15
N GLU A 473 -29.17 -5.92 35.47
CA GLU A 473 -29.49 -4.64 36.14
C GLU A 473 -28.53 -3.50 35.77
N GLY A 474 -29.05 -2.29 35.54
CA GLY A 474 -28.25 -1.12 35.18
C GLY A 474 -27.85 -1.05 33.70
N THR A 475 -28.27 -2.02 32.88
CA THR A 475 -28.18 -1.93 31.41
C THR A 475 -29.17 -0.89 30.88
N LYS A 476 -28.77 -0.11 29.87
CA LYS A 476 -29.62 0.90 29.21
C LYS A 476 -29.73 0.67 27.71
N PHE A 477 -30.93 0.88 27.18
CA PHE A 477 -31.26 0.79 25.75
C PHE A 477 -32.00 2.08 25.33
N GLU A 478 -31.44 2.85 24.40
CA GLU A 478 -31.99 4.15 23.96
C GLU A 478 -32.05 4.28 22.43
N ASN A 479 -33.21 4.67 21.86
CA ASN A 479 -33.40 4.87 20.43
C ASN A 479 -33.03 3.64 19.58
N ILE A 480 -33.76 2.52 19.75
CA ILE A 480 -33.44 1.24 19.08
C ILE A 480 -34.62 0.72 18.25
N TYR A 481 -34.31 0.24 17.05
CA TYR A 481 -35.26 -0.23 16.05
C TYR A 481 -34.97 -1.69 15.71
N VAL A 482 -35.96 -2.57 15.90
CA VAL A 482 -35.86 -4.00 15.57
C VAL A 482 -37.01 -4.34 14.64
N LYS A 483 -36.70 -4.71 13.40
CA LYS A 483 -37.75 -4.96 12.41
C LYS A 483 -37.44 -6.01 11.36
N ASN A 484 -38.49 -6.43 10.67
CA ASN A 484 -38.45 -7.29 9.49
C ASN A 484 -37.84 -8.67 9.79
N ILE A 485 -38.33 -9.35 10.84
CA ILE A 485 -37.82 -10.65 11.32
C ILE A 485 -38.86 -11.74 11.07
N ASN A 486 -38.48 -12.83 10.41
CA ASN A 486 -39.38 -13.94 10.07
C ASN A 486 -39.82 -14.73 11.31
N SER A 487 -38.88 -15.09 12.20
CA SER A 487 -39.22 -15.78 13.45
C SER A 487 -38.17 -15.61 14.55
N ILE A 488 -38.62 -15.60 15.82
CA ILE A 488 -37.80 -15.61 17.03
C ILE A 488 -38.28 -16.78 17.90
N LYS A 489 -37.41 -17.77 18.15
CA LYS A 489 -37.79 -19.04 18.78
C LYS A 489 -36.83 -19.48 19.88
N SER A 490 -37.39 -19.86 21.03
CA SER A 490 -36.68 -20.55 22.12
C SER A 490 -37.37 -21.88 22.42
N ASP A 491 -36.63 -22.99 22.38
CA ASP A 491 -37.25 -24.31 22.62
C ASP A 491 -37.60 -24.57 24.09
N PHE A 492 -36.87 -23.97 25.04
CA PHE A 492 -36.96 -24.30 26.47
C PHE A 492 -37.14 -23.10 27.41
N TYR A 493 -36.99 -21.86 26.93
CA TYR A 493 -36.95 -20.65 27.75
C TYR A 493 -37.78 -19.51 27.12
N SER A 494 -37.40 -18.24 27.33
CA SER A 494 -38.23 -17.08 26.99
C SER A 494 -37.91 -16.54 25.59
N ALA A 495 -38.92 -16.02 24.89
CA ALA A 495 -38.77 -15.41 23.57
C ALA A 495 -39.35 -13.99 23.56
N GLY A 496 -38.67 -13.02 22.95
CA GLY A 496 -39.18 -11.65 22.87
C GLY A 496 -38.82 -10.90 21.60
N GLY A 497 -39.74 -10.07 21.10
CA GLY A 497 -39.51 -9.22 19.92
C GLY A 497 -38.35 -8.26 20.07
N PHE A 498 -37.99 -7.89 21.31
CA PHE A 498 -36.73 -7.23 21.66
C PHE A 498 -35.82 -8.13 22.50
N ILE A 499 -36.32 -8.70 23.60
CA ILE A 499 -35.48 -9.39 24.59
C ILE A 499 -36.12 -10.66 25.15
N GLY A 500 -35.34 -11.74 25.25
CA GLY A 500 -35.80 -13.01 25.81
C GLY A 500 -36.20 -12.87 27.29
N ASN A 501 -35.26 -12.53 28.17
CA ASN A 501 -35.55 -12.23 29.58
C ASN A 501 -34.57 -11.22 30.19
N THR A 502 -34.97 -10.51 31.24
CA THR A 502 -33.99 -9.83 32.10
C THR A 502 -33.45 -10.80 33.16
N SER A 503 -32.19 -10.61 33.56
CA SER A 503 -31.45 -11.47 34.51
C SER A 503 -31.20 -10.76 35.85
N SER A 504 -32.28 -10.37 36.54
CA SER A 504 -32.18 -10.06 37.98
C SER A 504 -32.42 -11.31 38.80
N SER A 505 -31.51 -11.61 39.72
CA SER A 505 -31.44 -12.87 40.47
C SER A 505 -32.39 -12.96 41.67
N SER A 506 -33.20 -11.92 41.94
CA SER A 506 -34.09 -11.89 43.11
C SER A 506 -35.16 -10.80 43.03
N THR A 507 -36.10 -10.84 43.98
CA THR A 507 -36.94 -9.69 44.37
C THR A 507 -36.14 -8.49 44.88
N ASN A 508 -34.80 -8.56 44.97
CA ASN A 508 -33.92 -7.61 45.64
C ASN A 508 -32.98 -6.84 44.67
N TRP A 509 -33.33 -6.71 43.37
CA TRP A 509 -32.64 -5.79 42.45
C TRP A 509 -32.38 -4.40 43.04
N LYS A 510 -31.23 -3.82 42.69
CA LYS A 510 -30.87 -2.45 43.08
C LYS A 510 -31.25 -1.42 42.02
N ASP A 511 -31.06 -1.79 40.76
CA ASP A 511 -31.20 -0.92 39.59
C ASP A 511 -32.12 -1.55 38.56
N PHE A 512 -32.81 -0.74 37.75
CA PHE A 512 -33.61 -1.23 36.64
C PHE A 512 -32.76 -1.61 35.43
N VAL A 513 -33.28 -2.51 34.59
CA VAL A 513 -32.95 -2.56 33.15
C VAL A 513 -33.81 -1.49 32.48
N PHE A 514 -33.16 -0.51 31.84
CA PHE A 514 -33.82 0.69 31.33
C PHE A 514 -33.97 0.64 29.80
N PHE A 515 -35.18 0.87 29.31
CA PHE A 515 -35.51 0.93 27.89
C PHE A 515 -36.21 2.25 27.57
N LYS A 516 -35.74 2.97 26.53
CA LYS A 516 -36.33 4.23 26.09
C LYS A 516 -36.33 4.38 24.57
N ASN A 517 -37.45 4.85 24.01
CA ASN A 517 -37.63 5.09 22.58
C ASN A 517 -37.31 3.83 21.74
N ILE A 518 -38.02 2.72 22.00
CA ILE A 518 -37.77 1.44 21.32
C ILE A 518 -38.92 1.09 20.38
N HIS A 519 -38.62 0.71 19.15
CA HIS A 519 -39.60 0.38 18.12
C HIS A 519 -39.40 -1.04 17.57
N ILE A 520 -40.44 -1.86 17.69
CA ILE A 520 -40.55 -3.23 17.16
C ILE A 520 -41.60 -3.22 16.03
N ALA A 521 -41.25 -3.73 14.84
CA ALA A 521 -42.17 -3.77 13.69
C ALA A 521 -41.93 -4.99 12.78
N ASN A 522 -42.97 -5.49 12.11
CA ASN A 522 -42.89 -6.56 11.11
C ASN A 522 -42.16 -7.81 11.64
N ILE A 523 -42.77 -8.51 12.59
CA ILE A 523 -42.28 -9.81 13.08
C ILE A 523 -43.29 -10.90 12.75
N GLY A 524 -42.86 -11.99 12.13
CA GLY A 524 -43.73 -13.15 11.87
C GLY A 524 -44.12 -13.86 13.16
N ALA A 525 -43.31 -14.84 13.59
CA ALA A 525 -43.62 -15.66 14.76
C ALA A 525 -42.64 -15.46 15.93
N ILE A 526 -43.16 -15.22 17.13
CA ILE A 526 -42.40 -15.28 18.40
C ILE A 526 -42.85 -16.51 19.17
N ASP A 527 -41.97 -17.50 19.40
CA ASP A 527 -42.31 -18.80 20.02
C ASP A 527 -41.37 -19.16 21.19
N GLY A 528 -41.92 -19.60 22.31
CA GLY A 528 -41.18 -19.80 23.55
C GLY A 528 -42.02 -20.35 24.71
N VAL A 529 -41.47 -20.41 25.92
CA VAL A 529 -42.21 -20.73 27.15
C VAL A 529 -42.95 -19.51 27.69
N TYR A 530 -42.23 -18.38 27.77
CA TYR A 530 -42.77 -17.05 28.05
C TYR A 530 -42.47 -16.16 26.84
N SER A 531 -43.51 -15.68 26.17
CA SER A 531 -43.38 -15.01 24.86
C SER A 531 -44.01 -13.62 24.83
N GLY A 532 -43.23 -12.61 24.46
CA GLY A 532 -43.69 -11.21 24.43
C GLY A 532 -43.40 -10.51 23.11
N GLY A 533 -44.31 -9.64 22.65
CA GLY A 533 -44.05 -8.76 21.50
C GLY A 533 -42.88 -7.81 21.74
N PHE A 534 -42.53 -7.55 23.01
CA PHE A 534 -41.29 -6.90 23.42
C PHE A 534 -40.38 -7.83 24.24
N ILE A 535 -40.90 -8.41 25.34
CA ILE A 535 -40.08 -9.13 26.33
C ILE A 535 -40.68 -10.48 26.74
N GLY A 536 -39.92 -11.56 26.63
CA GLY A 536 -40.40 -12.89 27.05
C GLY A 536 -40.68 -12.96 28.55
N SER A 537 -39.71 -12.61 29.39
CA SER A 537 -39.89 -12.50 30.85
C SER A 537 -39.25 -11.22 31.42
N ALA A 538 -40.10 -10.30 31.90
CA ALA A 538 -39.72 -9.04 32.53
C ALA A 538 -39.58 -9.16 34.06
N THR A 539 -38.42 -8.76 34.57
CA THR A 539 -38.10 -8.69 36.00
C THR A 539 -37.13 -7.54 36.23
N GLY A 540 -37.51 -6.50 36.98
CA GLY A 540 -36.66 -5.33 37.21
C GLY A 540 -36.54 -4.40 36.01
N VAL A 541 -37.65 -4.15 35.32
CA VAL A 541 -37.70 -3.32 34.10
C VAL A 541 -38.23 -1.92 34.40
N LYS A 542 -37.62 -0.91 33.77
CA LYS A 542 -38.21 0.42 33.54
C LYS A 542 -38.25 0.67 32.03
N ALA A 543 -39.44 0.81 31.46
CA ALA A 543 -39.66 0.97 30.03
C ALA A 543 -40.45 2.26 29.74
N GLU A 544 -39.92 3.08 28.85
CA GLU A 544 -40.48 4.36 28.41
C GLU A 544 -40.53 4.43 26.88
N ASP A 545 -41.62 4.97 26.33
CA ASP A 545 -41.74 5.26 24.89
C ASP A 545 -41.47 4.03 23.99
N ILE A 546 -42.27 2.97 24.19
CA ILE A 546 -42.15 1.70 23.45
C ILE A 546 -43.26 1.57 22.41
N LYS A 547 -42.90 1.30 21.15
CA LYS A 547 -43.84 1.04 20.04
C LYS A 547 -43.66 -0.39 19.53
N ILE A 548 -44.76 -1.13 19.43
CA ILE A 548 -44.81 -2.53 18.97
C ILE A 548 -45.92 -2.62 17.93
N GLU A 549 -45.60 -2.99 16.70
CA GLU A 549 -46.60 -3.14 15.64
C GLU A 549 -46.31 -4.31 14.70
N ASP A 550 -47.35 -4.75 14.00
CA ASP A 550 -47.28 -5.69 12.87
C ASP A 550 -46.59 -7.01 13.25
N ILE A 551 -47.24 -7.78 14.15
CA ILE A 551 -46.77 -9.11 14.58
C ILE A 551 -47.79 -10.19 14.21
N ASP A 552 -47.44 -11.14 13.34
CA ASP A 552 -48.39 -12.18 12.91
C ASP A 552 -48.80 -13.09 14.08
N LYS A 553 -47.83 -13.54 14.89
CA LYS A 553 -48.09 -14.50 15.98
C LYS A 553 -47.13 -14.38 17.18
N ILE A 554 -47.71 -14.44 18.38
CA ILE A 554 -47.00 -14.65 19.65
C ILE A 554 -47.50 -15.96 20.27
N SER A 555 -46.59 -16.91 20.50
CA SER A 555 -46.84 -18.29 20.93
C SER A 555 -46.07 -18.61 22.21
N GLY A 556 -46.75 -18.93 23.30
CA GLY A 556 -46.14 -19.22 24.60
C GLY A 556 -46.59 -20.55 25.19
N LYS A 557 -45.69 -21.51 25.43
CA LYS A 557 -46.05 -22.82 26.04
C LYS A 557 -46.70 -22.64 27.42
N ASN A 558 -46.28 -21.62 28.17
CA ASN A 558 -46.91 -21.19 29.41
C ASN A 558 -47.71 -19.89 29.19
N SER A 559 -47.07 -18.82 28.73
CA SER A 559 -47.65 -17.48 28.82
C SER A 559 -47.24 -16.59 27.64
N ALA A 560 -48.20 -15.84 27.07
CA ALA A 560 -47.97 -14.97 25.91
C ALA A 560 -48.66 -13.61 26.04
N GLY A 561 -48.02 -12.53 25.58
CA GLY A 561 -48.67 -11.23 25.53
C GLY A 561 -48.04 -10.18 24.61
N GLY A 562 -48.81 -9.16 24.25
CA GLY A 562 -48.41 -8.15 23.25
C GLY A 562 -47.21 -7.32 23.66
N PHE A 563 -47.03 -7.06 24.95
CA PHE A 563 -45.78 -6.54 25.53
C PHE A 563 -44.94 -7.69 26.12
N ALA A 564 -45.50 -8.46 27.06
CA ALA A 564 -44.75 -9.41 27.87
C ALA A 564 -45.34 -10.83 27.95
N GLY A 565 -44.49 -11.85 27.91
CA GLY A 565 -44.90 -13.22 28.24
C GLY A 565 -45.18 -13.36 29.74
N LYS A 566 -44.17 -13.05 30.57
CA LYS A 566 -44.30 -12.85 32.02
C LYS A 566 -43.92 -11.41 32.37
N LEU A 567 -44.75 -10.74 33.16
CA LEU A 567 -44.51 -9.45 33.78
C LEU A 567 -44.26 -9.63 35.27
N SER A 568 -43.28 -8.92 35.81
CA SER A 568 -43.04 -8.78 37.25
C SER A 568 -42.87 -7.29 37.58
N PRO A 569 -42.82 -6.87 38.86
CA PRO A 569 -42.79 -5.45 39.24
C PRO A 569 -41.77 -4.60 38.46
N GLY A 570 -42.16 -3.36 38.21
CA GLY A 570 -41.45 -2.47 37.30
C GLY A 570 -42.25 -1.22 36.96
N GLU A 571 -41.61 -0.33 36.21
CA GLU A 571 -42.20 0.91 35.70
C GLU A 571 -42.40 0.78 34.19
N TYR A 572 -43.62 0.93 33.70
CA TYR A 572 -43.97 0.72 32.29
C TYR A 572 -44.81 1.91 31.82
N SER A 573 -44.29 2.75 30.93
CA SER A 573 -44.95 3.99 30.53
C SER A 573 -44.85 4.33 29.04
N SER A 574 -45.92 4.88 28.49
CA SER A 574 -46.04 5.27 27.07
C SER A 574 -45.74 4.08 26.16
N ILE A 575 -46.67 3.14 26.10
CA ILE A 575 -46.54 1.89 25.33
C ILE A 575 -47.67 1.79 24.31
N PHE A 576 -47.36 1.59 23.03
CA PHE A 576 -48.32 1.37 21.96
C PHE A 576 -48.11 -0.02 21.36
N ILE A 577 -49.19 -0.82 21.33
CA ILE A 577 -49.26 -2.17 20.77
C ILE A 577 -50.32 -2.14 19.67
N ASN A 578 -50.00 -2.57 18.46
CA ASN A 578 -50.86 -2.43 17.29
C ASN A 578 -50.76 -3.62 16.34
N ASN A 579 -51.88 -4.03 15.72
CA ASN A 579 -51.92 -5.04 14.66
C ASN A 579 -51.18 -6.34 15.02
N ILE A 580 -51.73 -7.10 15.97
CA ILE A 580 -51.23 -8.44 16.32
C ILE A 580 -52.23 -9.50 15.85
N GLY A 581 -51.77 -10.45 15.03
CA GLY A 581 -52.60 -11.50 14.46
C GLY A 581 -53.16 -12.47 15.52
N VAL A 582 -52.29 -13.21 16.21
CA VAL A 582 -52.70 -14.15 17.28
C VAL A 582 -51.74 -14.10 18.47
N ILE A 583 -52.28 -14.00 19.68
CA ILE A 583 -51.58 -14.26 20.94
C ILE A 583 -52.12 -15.58 21.51
N GLU A 584 -51.32 -16.65 21.52
CA GLU A 584 -51.74 -17.96 22.05
C GLU A 584 -50.80 -18.57 23.10
N SER A 585 -51.38 -19.11 24.17
CA SER A 585 -50.65 -19.78 25.27
C SER A 585 -51.60 -20.49 26.27
N THR A 586 -51.12 -20.86 27.47
CA THR A 586 -52.01 -21.16 28.61
C THR A 586 -52.56 -19.87 29.23
N ASN A 587 -51.72 -18.86 29.39
CA ASN A 587 -52.04 -17.55 29.98
C ASN A 587 -51.81 -16.42 28.96
N SER A 588 -52.88 -15.95 28.30
CA SER A 588 -52.77 -15.02 27.15
C SER A 588 -53.33 -13.63 27.49
N GLY A 589 -52.60 -12.56 27.16
CA GLY A 589 -53.10 -11.19 27.40
C GLY A 589 -52.59 -10.12 26.43
N GLY A 590 -53.43 -9.14 26.10
CA GLY A 590 -53.08 -8.09 25.13
C GLY A 590 -51.85 -7.25 25.54
N PHE A 591 -51.65 -7.04 26.84
CA PHE A 591 -50.40 -6.50 27.38
C PHE A 591 -49.47 -7.62 27.87
N ALA A 592 -49.92 -8.43 28.83
CA ALA A 592 -49.09 -9.48 29.43
C ALA A 592 -49.83 -10.80 29.63
N GLY A 593 -49.16 -11.92 29.33
CA GLY A 593 -49.76 -13.23 29.58
C GLY A 593 -49.98 -13.50 31.06
N THR A 594 -48.95 -13.27 31.89
CA THR A 594 -48.97 -13.46 33.35
C THR A 594 -48.32 -12.27 34.04
N MET A 595 -48.86 -11.81 35.18
CA MET A 595 -48.27 -10.76 36.02
C MET A 595 -48.12 -11.19 37.50
N ASP A 596 -46.92 -10.97 38.06
CA ASP A 596 -46.62 -11.09 39.49
C ASP A 596 -46.82 -9.74 40.22
N THR A 597 -47.46 -9.75 41.39
CA THR A 597 -47.69 -8.56 42.23
C THR A 597 -46.48 -8.09 43.03
N GLY A 598 -45.47 -8.93 43.28
CA GLY A 598 -44.27 -8.58 44.03
C GLY A 598 -44.34 -8.76 45.56
N SER A 599 -43.43 -8.09 46.27
CA SER A 599 -43.26 -8.10 47.74
C SER A 599 -42.85 -6.71 48.24
N ASN A 600 -43.24 -6.37 49.48
CA ASN A 600 -43.07 -5.04 50.06
C ASN A 600 -41.66 -4.75 50.56
N ASN A 601 -40.85 -5.76 50.91
CA ASN A 601 -39.54 -5.55 51.54
C ASN A 601 -38.57 -4.66 50.75
N ASN A 602 -38.80 -4.47 49.44
CA ASN A 602 -38.02 -3.57 48.58
C ASN A 602 -38.86 -2.53 47.82
N LYS A 603 -40.10 -2.22 48.25
CA LYS A 603 -41.06 -1.29 47.59
C LYS A 603 -41.49 -1.65 46.15
N LYS A 604 -41.48 -2.93 45.76
CA LYS A 604 -41.62 -3.33 44.35
C LYS A 604 -43.06 -3.67 43.96
N ASN A 605 -43.76 -2.64 43.47
CA ASN A 605 -45.08 -2.73 42.85
C ASN A 605 -44.97 -2.66 41.31
N ASN A 606 -46.03 -3.06 40.60
CA ASN A 606 -46.20 -2.70 39.19
C ASN A 606 -46.78 -1.29 39.06
N VAL A 607 -46.09 -0.41 38.33
CA VAL A 607 -46.56 0.92 37.93
C VAL A 607 -46.68 0.92 36.41
N ILE A 608 -47.90 0.81 35.90
CA ILE A 608 -48.17 0.71 34.46
C ILE A 608 -49.05 1.88 34.06
N GLN A 609 -48.60 2.69 33.10
CA GLN A 609 -49.28 3.92 32.72
C GLN A 609 -49.19 4.24 31.22
N ASN A 610 -50.16 4.96 30.68
CA ASN A 610 -50.20 5.35 29.26
C ASN A 610 -49.96 4.14 28.32
N VAL A 611 -50.78 3.10 28.42
CA VAL A 611 -50.69 1.91 27.56
C VAL A 611 -51.88 1.85 26.61
N TYR A 612 -51.60 1.82 25.32
CA TYR A 612 -52.60 1.77 24.24
C TYR A 612 -52.45 0.46 23.47
N ILE A 613 -53.48 -0.37 23.48
CA ILE A 613 -53.57 -1.60 22.68
C ILE A 613 -54.57 -1.37 21.54
N LYS A 614 -54.17 -1.72 20.33
CA LYS A 614 -54.98 -1.62 19.12
C LYS A 614 -54.94 -2.89 18.27
N ASP A 615 -56.05 -3.22 17.63
CA ASP A 615 -56.14 -4.20 16.54
C ASP A 615 -55.48 -5.56 16.86
N ILE A 616 -55.87 -6.22 17.96
CA ILE A 616 -55.48 -7.63 18.21
C ILE A 616 -56.56 -8.54 17.64
N ASN A 617 -56.25 -9.34 16.62
CA ASN A 617 -57.26 -10.18 15.97
C ASN A 617 -57.75 -11.34 16.87
N GLU A 618 -56.86 -12.11 17.51
CA GLU A 618 -57.27 -13.16 18.46
C GLU A 618 -56.35 -13.29 19.69
N ILE A 619 -56.96 -13.37 20.89
CA ILE A 619 -56.31 -13.80 22.13
C ILE A 619 -56.84 -15.19 22.52
N LYS A 620 -55.95 -16.18 22.57
CA LYS A 620 -56.31 -17.61 22.60
C LYS A 620 -55.60 -18.37 23.73
N ALA A 621 -56.33 -18.69 24.78
CA ALA A 621 -55.81 -19.44 25.93
C ALA A 621 -56.29 -20.90 25.93
N VAL A 622 -55.37 -21.86 25.79
CA VAL A 622 -55.70 -23.30 25.67
C VAL A 622 -54.77 -24.16 26.52
N ASN A 623 -55.33 -24.94 27.45
CA ASN A 623 -54.61 -25.93 28.25
C ASN A 623 -55.59 -26.98 28.80
N THR A 624 -55.20 -28.26 28.88
CA THR A 624 -56.04 -29.33 29.43
C THR A 624 -56.52 -29.08 30.87
N SER A 625 -55.74 -28.35 31.66
CA SER A 625 -56.06 -27.99 33.05
C SER A 625 -56.77 -26.63 33.13
N SER A 626 -56.02 -25.55 33.33
CA SER A 626 -56.53 -24.19 33.48
C SER A 626 -56.00 -23.27 32.40
N ALA A 627 -56.85 -22.48 31.75
CA ALA A 627 -56.44 -21.50 30.75
C ALA A 627 -57.12 -20.14 30.99
N TYR A 628 -56.36 -19.05 30.82
CA TYR A 628 -56.82 -17.69 31.13
C TYR A 628 -56.52 -16.71 30.01
N ALA A 629 -57.55 -15.99 29.53
CA ALA A 629 -57.41 -14.93 28.54
C ALA A 629 -57.88 -13.58 29.10
N GLY A 630 -57.12 -12.50 28.85
CA GLY A 630 -57.49 -11.16 29.24
C GLY A 630 -57.23 -10.13 28.14
N GLY A 631 -58.10 -9.13 27.99
CA GLY A 631 -57.82 -8.03 27.05
C GLY A 631 -56.53 -7.28 27.41
N PHE A 632 -56.20 -7.18 28.71
CA PHE A 632 -54.95 -6.63 29.21
C PHE A 632 -54.02 -7.72 29.77
N ILE A 633 -54.47 -8.51 30.76
CA ILE A 633 -53.63 -9.54 31.42
C ILE A 633 -54.33 -10.91 31.47
N GLY A 634 -53.66 -11.98 31.05
CA GLY A 634 -54.19 -13.35 31.16
C GLY A 634 -54.39 -13.79 32.60
N GLN A 635 -53.29 -13.94 33.36
CA GLN A 635 -53.30 -14.32 34.78
C GLN A 635 -52.56 -13.31 35.67
N VAL A 636 -53.07 -13.09 36.88
CA VAL A 636 -52.37 -12.37 37.96
C VAL A 636 -52.21 -13.28 39.17
N THR A 637 -50.99 -13.35 39.71
CA THR A 637 -50.61 -14.20 40.86
C THR A 637 -49.76 -13.43 41.87
N SER A 638 -49.69 -13.92 43.11
CA SER A 638 -48.69 -13.49 44.09
C SER A 638 -47.75 -14.64 44.44
N TYR A 639 -46.46 -14.34 44.62
CA TYR A 639 -45.51 -15.28 45.23
C TYR A 639 -45.45 -15.01 46.74
N ASN A 640 -46.37 -15.61 47.50
CA ASN A 640 -46.30 -15.62 48.96
C ASN A 640 -45.05 -16.41 49.42
N THR A 641 -43.99 -15.69 49.79
CA THR A 641 -42.91 -16.25 50.62
C THR A 641 -43.45 -16.55 52.01
N SER A 642 -43.26 -17.78 52.48
CA SER A 642 -43.93 -18.32 53.68
C SER A 642 -43.64 -17.52 54.95
N GLY A 643 -44.63 -16.77 55.45
CA GLY A 643 -44.66 -16.29 56.84
C GLY A 643 -45.08 -14.83 57.09
N VAL A 644 -45.08 -13.96 56.08
CA VAL A 644 -45.34 -12.50 56.28
C VAL A 644 -46.50 -12.01 55.40
N MET A 645 -47.46 -11.30 55.99
CA MET A 645 -48.60 -10.71 55.28
C MET A 645 -48.24 -9.36 54.64
N GLU A 646 -47.59 -9.39 53.47
CA GLU A 646 -47.14 -8.18 52.78
C GLU A 646 -48.17 -7.60 51.79
N HIS A 647 -48.51 -6.32 51.94
CA HIS A 647 -49.54 -5.64 51.14
C HIS A 647 -48.98 -4.84 49.94
N THR A 648 -48.83 -5.48 48.78
CA THR A 648 -48.43 -4.81 47.52
C THR A 648 -49.53 -3.87 47.01
N ASN A 649 -49.15 -2.77 46.38
CA ASN A 649 -50.07 -1.76 45.83
C ASN A 649 -49.75 -1.44 44.36
N ASN A 650 -50.39 -2.16 43.44
CA ASN A 650 -50.21 -2.01 41.99
C ASN A 650 -51.09 -0.89 41.44
N THR A 651 -50.61 -0.17 40.42
CA THR A 651 -51.27 1.00 39.83
C THR A 651 -51.31 0.94 38.31
N PHE A 652 -52.49 1.19 37.75
CA PHE A 652 -52.79 1.16 36.32
C PHE A 652 -53.49 2.47 35.94
N THR A 653 -52.84 3.31 35.12
CA THR A 653 -53.31 4.68 34.83
C THR A 653 -53.30 4.98 33.34
N ASN A 654 -54.39 5.48 32.76
CA ASN A 654 -54.50 5.73 31.31
C ASN A 654 -54.18 4.46 30.50
N ILE A 655 -55.10 3.51 30.53
CA ILE A 655 -54.98 2.24 29.80
C ILE A 655 -56.13 2.17 28.82
N THR A 656 -55.81 2.10 27.53
CA THR A 656 -56.77 2.13 26.43
C THR A 656 -56.68 0.85 25.61
N ILE A 657 -57.83 0.21 25.36
CA ILE A 657 -57.95 -0.93 24.43
C ILE A 657 -58.97 -0.54 23.35
N ASP A 658 -58.50 -0.48 22.11
CA ASP A 658 -59.27 -0.14 20.90
C ASP A 658 -59.18 -1.29 19.88
N GLY A 659 -60.13 -2.23 19.96
CA GLY A 659 -60.22 -3.36 19.05
C GLY A 659 -59.46 -4.61 19.52
N ILE A 660 -60.22 -5.60 19.98
CA ILE A 660 -59.78 -7.01 20.07
C ILE A 660 -60.85 -7.84 19.36
N GLY A 661 -60.50 -8.55 18.29
CA GLY A 661 -61.47 -9.24 17.43
C GLY A 661 -62.10 -10.49 18.04
N LYS A 662 -61.34 -11.25 18.84
CA LYS A 662 -61.80 -12.53 19.39
C LYS A 662 -61.06 -12.93 20.66
N PHE A 663 -61.81 -13.54 21.59
CA PHE A 663 -61.25 -14.37 22.66
C PHE A 663 -61.61 -15.84 22.42
N TYR A 664 -60.64 -16.73 22.56
CA TYR A 664 -60.86 -18.19 22.56
C TYR A 664 -60.28 -18.81 23.82
N VAL A 665 -61.09 -19.52 24.62
CA VAL A 665 -60.60 -20.17 25.84
C VAL A 665 -61.10 -21.61 25.99
N GLU A 666 -60.18 -22.55 26.15
CA GLU A 666 -60.46 -23.99 26.32
C GLU A 666 -59.61 -24.63 27.41
N GLY A 667 -60.27 -25.39 28.29
CA GLY A 667 -59.64 -26.20 29.32
C GLY A 667 -60.63 -26.98 30.19
N SER A 668 -60.30 -27.19 31.47
CA SER A 668 -61.18 -27.86 32.44
C SER A 668 -62.23 -26.93 33.03
N LEU A 669 -63.41 -27.50 33.33
CA LEU A 669 -64.52 -26.82 33.98
C LEU A 669 -64.09 -26.18 35.31
N ASN A 670 -64.59 -24.97 35.58
CA ASN A 670 -64.32 -24.17 36.79
C ASN A 670 -62.85 -23.73 37.02
N GLN A 671 -61.94 -24.02 36.06
CA GLN A 671 -60.54 -23.58 36.10
C GLN A 671 -60.13 -22.74 34.88
N THR A 672 -61.10 -22.38 34.03
CA THR A 672 -60.85 -21.77 32.71
C THR A 672 -61.66 -20.48 32.60
N TYR A 673 -61.04 -19.32 32.33
CA TYR A 673 -61.71 -18.01 32.44
C TYR A 673 -61.24 -16.96 31.42
N THR A 674 -62.17 -16.08 31.00
CA THR A 674 -61.86 -14.90 30.18
C THR A 674 -62.43 -13.61 30.78
N GLY A 675 -61.76 -12.47 30.57
CA GLY A 675 -62.27 -11.14 30.93
C GLY A 675 -61.74 -10.04 30.01
N GLY A 676 -62.56 -9.01 29.76
CA GLY A 676 -62.19 -7.88 28.89
C GLY A 676 -60.98 -7.08 29.39
N LEU A 677 -60.67 -7.13 30.70
CA LEU A 677 -59.42 -6.60 31.26
C LEU A 677 -58.49 -7.73 31.74
N ILE A 678 -58.95 -8.60 32.64
CA ILE A 678 -58.12 -9.67 33.22
C ILE A 678 -58.83 -11.03 33.18
N GLY A 679 -58.13 -12.08 32.77
CA GLY A 679 -58.66 -13.45 32.75
C GLY A 679 -58.89 -14.01 34.15
N MET A 680 -57.83 -14.12 34.96
CA MET A 680 -57.94 -14.55 36.35
C MET A 680 -56.95 -13.88 37.31
N ILE A 681 -57.43 -13.49 38.50
CA ILE A 681 -56.63 -13.06 39.65
C ILE A 681 -56.70 -14.16 40.72
N LEU A 682 -55.55 -14.76 41.05
CA LEU A 682 -55.42 -15.92 41.94
C LEU A 682 -54.63 -15.55 43.21
N ASN A 683 -55.11 -15.99 44.39
CA ASN A 683 -54.43 -15.93 45.69
C ASN A 683 -53.81 -14.54 46.01
N ASN A 684 -54.65 -13.52 46.20
CA ASN A 684 -54.20 -12.12 46.21
C ASN A 684 -54.82 -11.23 47.32
N SER A 685 -55.19 -11.83 48.46
CA SER A 685 -55.88 -11.18 49.60
C SER A 685 -55.16 -9.96 50.19
N ASN A 686 -53.83 -9.93 50.04
CA ASN A 686 -52.98 -8.84 50.50
C ASN A 686 -52.74 -7.76 49.44
N ALA A 687 -52.97 -8.03 48.15
CA ALA A 687 -52.70 -7.10 47.06
C ALA A 687 -53.84 -6.09 46.83
N LYS A 688 -53.45 -4.85 46.53
CA LYS A 688 -54.32 -3.80 45.98
C LYS A 688 -54.02 -3.59 44.49
N TYR A 689 -55.08 -3.32 43.73
CA TYR A 689 -55.03 -2.98 42.32
C TYR A 689 -55.84 -1.71 42.09
N ASN A 690 -55.15 -0.62 41.76
CA ASN A 690 -55.75 0.70 41.60
C ASN A 690 -55.80 1.04 40.12
N PHE A 691 -57.00 1.06 39.56
CA PHE A 691 -57.29 1.33 38.16
C PHE A 691 -57.82 2.77 38.02
N SER A 692 -57.17 3.61 37.21
CA SER A 692 -57.58 4.99 36.97
C SER A 692 -57.58 5.29 35.46
N ASN A 693 -58.68 5.84 34.95
CA ASN A 693 -58.84 6.14 33.53
C ASN A 693 -58.53 4.92 32.62
N ILE A 694 -59.18 3.79 32.91
CA ILE A 694 -59.15 2.62 32.05
C ILE A 694 -60.30 2.73 31.04
N ASN A 695 -60.02 2.75 29.75
CA ASN A 695 -61.00 2.93 28.69
C ASN A 695 -60.93 1.75 27.72
N LEU A 696 -61.94 0.86 27.73
CA LEU A 696 -61.97 -0.31 26.86
C LEU A 696 -63.14 -0.21 25.88
N PHE A 697 -62.88 -0.40 24.58
CA PHE A 697 -63.91 -0.47 23.55
C PHE A 697 -63.87 -1.83 22.84
N PHE A 698 -65.01 -2.52 22.88
CA PHE A 698 -65.26 -3.73 22.11
C PHE A 698 -66.41 -3.47 21.13
N ASP A 699 -66.14 -3.65 19.84
CA ASP A 699 -67.10 -3.51 18.74
C ASP A 699 -68.13 -4.67 18.71
N SER A 700 -69.18 -4.53 17.89
CA SER A 700 -70.21 -5.55 17.74
C SER A 700 -69.79 -6.82 16.99
N SER A 701 -68.55 -6.91 16.49
CA SER A 701 -67.96 -8.13 15.91
C SER A 701 -67.23 -8.99 16.95
N MET A 702 -66.66 -8.40 18.01
CA MET A 702 -65.90 -9.15 19.03
C MET A 702 -66.73 -10.27 19.67
N ARG A 703 -66.19 -11.50 19.72
CA ARG A 703 -66.82 -12.62 20.45
C ARG A 703 -65.86 -13.35 21.39
N VAL A 704 -66.38 -13.70 22.55
CA VAL A 704 -65.85 -14.78 23.40
C VAL A 704 -66.31 -16.14 22.86
N THR A 705 -65.39 -17.10 22.77
CA THR A 705 -65.62 -18.47 22.26
C THR A 705 -64.76 -19.50 22.99
N GLY A 706 -65.04 -20.80 22.81
CA GLY A 706 -64.22 -21.91 23.32
C GLY A 706 -65.02 -22.97 24.08
N LYS A 707 -64.39 -23.68 25.03
CA LYS A 707 -65.02 -24.78 25.81
C LYS A 707 -64.78 -24.63 27.32
N ASN A 708 -65.74 -25.04 28.14
CA ASN A 708 -65.65 -25.16 29.60
C ASN A 708 -65.24 -23.88 30.39
N HIS A 709 -65.34 -22.71 29.77
CA HIS A 709 -64.86 -21.44 30.31
C HIS A 709 -65.94 -20.66 31.09
N GLY A 710 -65.52 -19.84 32.06
CA GLY A 710 -66.33 -18.78 32.65
C GLY A 710 -66.01 -17.41 32.06
N VAL A 711 -67.03 -16.56 31.91
CA VAL A 711 -66.90 -15.22 31.30
C VAL A 711 -67.12 -14.13 32.37
N GLY A 712 -66.20 -13.19 32.47
CA GLY A 712 -66.40 -11.87 33.10
C GLY A 712 -66.37 -10.78 32.03
N LYS A 713 -66.99 -9.64 32.29
CA LYS A 713 -66.91 -8.49 31.38
C LYS A 713 -65.58 -7.78 31.59
N ILE A 714 -65.19 -7.59 32.86
CA ILE A 714 -63.93 -6.98 33.27
C ILE A 714 -62.94 -8.05 33.74
N ILE A 715 -63.35 -8.88 34.72
CA ILE A 715 -62.46 -9.83 35.41
C ILE A 715 -63.08 -11.23 35.36
N GLY A 716 -62.52 -12.16 34.59
CA GLY A 716 -63.08 -13.51 34.43
C GLY A 716 -63.31 -14.22 35.76
N LYS A 717 -62.27 -14.30 36.60
CA LYS A 717 -62.35 -14.69 38.02
C LYS A 717 -61.37 -13.91 38.89
N SER A 718 -61.76 -13.67 40.13
CA SER A 718 -60.89 -13.13 41.18
C SER A 718 -61.15 -13.90 42.47
N THR A 719 -60.08 -14.23 43.21
CA THR A 719 -60.14 -14.78 44.57
C THR A 719 -59.55 -13.73 45.52
N ASP A 720 -60.37 -13.24 46.46
CA ASP A 720 -60.01 -12.28 47.52
C ASP A 720 -59.01 -11.22 47.06
N SER A 721 -59.47 -10.13 46.44
CA SER A 721 -58.58 -9.09 45.91
C SER A 721 -59.18 -7.69 46.05
N LYS A 722 -58.35 -6.70 46.41
CA LYS A 722 -58.80 -5.32 46.62
C LYS A 722 -58.68 -4.52 45.32
N LEU A 723 -59.75 -4.54 44.53
CA LEU A 723 -59.87 -3.79 43.28
C LEU A 723 -60.50 -2.42 43.54
N THR A 724 -59.88 -1.35 43.04
CA THR A 724 -60.45 0.01 43.03
C THR A 724 -60.42 0.56 41.61
N PHE A 725 -61.51 1.19 41.17
CA PHE A 725 -61.61 1.86 39.87
C PHE A 725 -61.89 3.35 40.07
N ASN A 726 -61.40 4.18 39.15
CA ASN A 726 -61.65 5.61 39.09
C ASN A 726 -61.73 6.05 37.62
N ASN A 727 -62.69 6.92 37.29
CA ASN A 727 -62.94 7.49 35.96
C ASN A 727 -62.81 6.48 34.79
N SER A 728 -63.23 5.24 34.97
CA SER A 728 -62.99 4.16 33.99
C SER A 728 -64.26 3.85 33.18
N ASN A 729 -64.12 3.52 31.90
CA ASN A 729 -65.23 3.35 30.95
C ASN A 729 -65.07 2.04 30.15
N PHE A 730 -66.18 1.32 29.96
CA PHE A 730 -66.19 0.02 29.30
C PHE A 730 -67.37 -0.06 28.32
N TYR A 731 -67.09 -0.09 27.03
CA TYR A 731 -68.09 -0.09 25.95
C TYR A 731 -68.24 -1.48 25.35
N TYR A 732 -69.47 -2.01 25.32
CA TYR A 732 -69.77 -3.37 24.86
C TYR A 732 -71.23 -3.54 24.40
N ILE A 733 -71.49 -4.50 23.52
CA ILE A 733 -72.82 -5.10 23.29
C ILE A 733 -72.99 -6.37 24.14
N VAL A 734 -74.24 -6.78 24.38
CA VAL A 734 -74.56 -7.98 25.19
C VAL A 734 -73.83 -9.24 24.68
N ASP A 735 -73.82 -9.44 23.36
CA ASP A 735 -73.27 -10.64 22.71
C ASP A 735 -71.75 -10.78 22.82
N ASN A 736 -71.01 -9.69 23.13
CA ASN A 736 -69.55 -9.75 23.27
C ASN A 736 -69.13 -10.71 24.39
N PHE A 737 -69.84 -10.66 25.51
CA PHE A 737 -69.57 -11.40 26.74
C PHE A 737 -70.81 -12.21 27.15
N ALA A 738 -71.40 -12.94 26.20
CA ALA A 738 -72.54 -13.82 26.47
C ALA A 738 -72.22 -14.84 27.58
N GLY A 739 -73.19 -15.09 28.47
CA GLY A 739 -73.00 -15.95 29.64
C GLY A 739 -72.18 -15.33 30.79
N SER A 740 -71.78 -14.05 30.69
CA SER A 740 -71.09 -13.37 31.80
C SER A 740 -71.99 -13.12 33.02
N LYS A 741 -71.38 -13.24 34.20
CA LYS A 741 -71.99 -12.87 35.48
C LYS A 741 -72.27 -11.35 35.55
N SER A 742 -73.15 -10.95 36.45
CA SER A 742 -73.30 -9.52 36.79
C SER A 742 -72.05 -9.02 37.52
N GLU A 743 -71.53 -7.86 37.11
CA GLU A 743 -70.35 -7.22 37.69
C GLU A 743 -70.70 -5.75 37.97
N ASN A 744 -70.33 -5.25 39.15
CA ASN A 744 -70.51 -3.86 39.55
C ASN A 744 -69.29 -3.42 40.38
N TYR A 745 -68.61 -2.36 39.92
CA TYR A 745 -67.41 -1.82 40.54
C TYR A 745 -67.54 -0.31 40.69
N SER A 746 -67.36 0.21 41.91
CA SER A 746 -67.37 1.65 42.15
C SER A 746 -66.29 2.35 41.35
N GLY A 747 -66.65 3.42 40.63
CA GLY A 747 -65.75 4.19 39.77
C GLY A 747 -65.53 3.64 38.35
N LEU A 748 -66.27 2.58 37.95
CA LEU A 748 -66.30 2.04 36.59
C LEU A 748 -67.68 2.23 35.94
N SER A 749 -67.71 2.78 34.72
CA SER A 749 -68.93 2.94 33.92
C SER A 749 -69.05 1.82 32.87
N LEU A 750 -70.02 0.92 33.07
CA LEU A 750 -70.37 -0.14 32.09
C LEU A 750 -71.34 0.41 31.05
N GLN A 751 -70.81 0.92 29.94
CA GLN A 751 -71.55 1.52 28.82
C GLN A 751 -72.02 0.44 27.84
N GLN A 752 -73.12 -0.25 28.17
CA GLN A 752 -73.78 -1.15 27.22
C GLN A 752 -74.39 -0.34 26.05
N TYR A 753 -74.20 -0.82 24.83
CA TYR A 753 -74.80 -0.24 23.63
C TYR A 753 -75.44 -1.31 22.72
N VAL A 754 -76.06 -0.87 21.62
CA VAL A 754 -76.60 -1.70 20.54
C VAL A 754 -75.97 -1.28 19.21
N LYS A 755 -75.80 -2.21 18.27
CA LYS A 755 -74.95 -2.04 17.06
C LYS A 755 -75.19 -0.74 16.27
N ILE A 756 -76.42 -0.22 16.22
CA ILE A 756 -76.72 1.04 15.51
C ILE A 756 -76.10 2.30 16.17
N ASN A 757 -75.77 2.25 17.46
CA ASN A 757 -75.08 3.31 18.21
C ASN A 757 -73.56 3.09 18.34
N GLU A 758 -72.98 2.09 17.67
CA GLU A 758 -71.56 1.74 17.79
C GLU A 758 -70.63 2.91 17.47
N GLN A 759 -70.87 3.61 16.35
CA GLN A 759 -70.05 4.74 15.91
C GLN A 759 -70.15 5.95 16.85
N GLU A 760 -71.32 6.17 17.47
CA GLU A 760 -71.54 7.20 18.48
C GLU A 760 -70.71 6.90 19.75
N LYS A 761 -70.82 5.66 20.24
CA LYS A 761 -70.11 5.20 21.44
C LYS A 761 -68.60 5.09 21.22
N TYR A 762 -68.14 4.79 20.01
CA TYR A 762 -66.74 4.84 19.64
C TYR A 762 -66.19 6.28 19.64
N ASN A 763 -67.02 7.26 19.23
CA ASN A 763 -66.65 8.67 19.34
C ASN A 763 -66.64 9.16 20.80
N GLU A 764 -67.55 8.70 21.66
CA GLU A 764 -67.53 8.95 23.11
C GLU A 764 -66.28 8.33 23.78
N PHE A 765 -65.92 7.10 23.39
CA PHE A 765 -64.70 6.43 23.86
C PHE A 765 -63.43 7.26 23.54
N LYS A 766 -63.29 7.72 22.30
CA LYS A 766 -62.13 8.54 21.87
C LYS A 766 -62.03 9.91 22.56
N THR A 767 -63.12 10.47 23.10
CA THR A 767 -63.05 11.73 23.88
C THR A 767 -62.75 11.50 25.36
N LYS A 768 -62.83 10.26 25.85
CA LYS A 768 -62.42 9.87 27.21
C LYS A 768 -61.04 9.24 27.29
N ASP A 769 -60.49 8.80 26.15
CA ASP A 769 -59.08 8.42 26.05
C ASP A 769 -58.17 9.60 26.43
N GLN A 770 -57.20 9.35 27.31
CA GLN A 770 -56.15 10.30 27.71
C GLN A 770 -54.76 9.65 27.66
N THR A 771 -54.64 8.54 26.93
CA THR A 771 -53.44 7.72 26.86
C THR A 771 -52.40 8.34 25.94
N THR A 772 -51.33 8.87 26.53
CA THR A 772 -50.18 9.41 25.78
C THR A 772 -49.52 8.31 24.95
N LYS A 773 -49.38 8.56 23.64
CA LYS A 773 -48.69 7.65 22.71
C LYS A 773 -47.17 7.83 22.80
N PRO A 774 -46.36 6.76 22.59
CA PRO A 774 -44.90 6.81 22.66
C PRO A 774 -44.30 7.76 21.63
N ASN A 775 -43.25 8.47 22.03
CA ASN A 775 -42.40 9.24 21.11
C ASN A 775 -41.15 8.45 20.71
N VAL A 776 -41.33 7.41 19.89
CA VAL A 776 -40.20 6.79 19.18
C VAL A 776 -39.71 7.73 18.08
N GLY A 777 -38.39 7.92 17.98
CA GLY A 777 -37.77 8.85 17.04
C GLY A 777 -37.52 8.21 15.67
N THR A 778 -36.31 8.42 15.15
CA THR A 778 -35.77 7.67 14.00
C THR A 778 -34.33 7.22 14.28
N TYR A 779 -33.86 6.19 13.57
CA TYR A 779 -32.43 5.86 13.51
C TYR A 779 -31.69 6.93 12.69
N GLU A 780 -30.64 7.52 13.26
CA GLU A 780 -29.75 8.44 12.54
C GLU A 780 -28.62 7.65 11.88
N SER A 781 -28.50 7.75 10.55
CA SER A 781 -27.52 7.01 9.76
C SER A 781 -26.11 7.58 9.90
N ASN A 782 -25.12 6.69 9.99
CA ASN A 782 -23.70 7.04 10.03
C ASN A 782 -23.26 7.85 8.80
N GLN A 783 -22.33 8.80 9.01
CA GLN A 783 -21.70 9.56 7.94
C GLN A 783 -20.26 9.08 7.70
N LYS A 784 -19.89 8.86 6.43
CA LYS A 784 -18.56 8.39 6.05
C LYS A 784 -17.49 9.47 6.23
N VAL A 785 -16.45 9.16 6.98
CA VAL A 785 -15.28 10.06 7.17
C VAL A 785 -14.26 9.83 6.06
N SER A 786 -14.15 10.77 5.12
CA SER A 786 -13.13 10.72 4.06
C SER A 786 -11.71 10.88 4.63
N LEU A 787 -10.75 10.12 4.10
CA LEU A 787 -9.36 10.08 4.55
C LEU A 787 -8.39 10.49 3.44
N GLU A 788 -7.36 11.26 3.80
CA GLU A 788 -6.31 11.70 2.88
C GLU A 788 -5.14 10.70 2.93
N LEU A 789 -5.27 9.59 2.18
CA LEU A 789 -4.26 8.53 2.06
C LEU A 789 -3.60 8.54 0.66
N PRO A 790 -2.32 8.12 0.54
CA PRO A 790 -1.60 8.14 -0.74
C PRO A 790 -1.95 6.98 -1.66
N ASP A 791 -1.99 7.25 -2.97
CA ASP A 791 -1.87 6.24 -4.02
C ASP A 791 -0.38 6.06 -4.35
N VAL A 792 0.27 5.10 -3.69
CA VAL A 792 1.73 4.93 -3.71
C VAL A 792 2.25 4.49 -5.08
N GLU A 793 1.54 3.60 -5.79
CA GLU A 793 1.96 3.15 -7.12
C GLU A 793 1.78 4.25 -8.17
N LYS A 794 0.77 5.12 -8.05
CA LYS A 794 0.66 6.33 -8.85
C LYS A 794 1.78 7.33 -8.55
N ILE A 795 2.05 7.63 -7.27
CA ILE A 795 3.15 8.55 -6.88
C ILE A 795 4.53 8.02 -7.35
N LYS A 796 4.70 6.71 -7.40
CA LYS A 796 5.88 6.01 -7.94
C LYS A 796 5.99 6.13 -9.46
N SER A 797 4.88 6.16 -10.20
CA SER A 797 4.87 6.30 -11.67
C SER A 797 5.09 7.74 -12.15
N GLU A 798 4.76 8.76 -11.35
CA GLU A 798 4.94 10.19 -11.68
C GLU A 798 6.37 10.50 -12.20
N ILE A 799 6.47 11.21 -13.34
CA ILE A 799 7.73 11.60 -13.99
C ILE A 799 8.08 13.04 -13.60
N ALA A 800 9.34 13.30 -13.29
CA ALA A 800 9.84 14.63 -12.94
C ALA A 800 9.92 15.56 -14.16
N ILE A 801 9.80 16.87 -13.91
CA ILE A 801 10.14 17.92 -14.87
C ILE A 801 11.29 18.74 -14.27
N LEU A 802 12.41 18.75 -14.97
CA LEU A 802 13.64 19.45 -14.58
C LEU A 802 13.53 20.94 -14.92
N GLU A 803 14.10 21.80 -14.08
CA GLU A 803 14.07 23.26 -14.24
C GLU A 803 15.48 23.85 -14.33
N LYS A 804 15.62 24.97 -15.06
CA LYS A 804 16.86 25.76 -15.12
C LYS A 804 16.59 27.25 -14.91
N ASN A 805 17.27 27.85 -13.93
CA ASN A 805 17.30 29.28 -13.62
C ASN A 805 18.45 29.58 -12.62
N ASP A 806 18.65 30.85 -12.28
CA ASP A 806 19.72 31.35 -11.40
C ASP A 806 19.77 30.68 -10.00
N GLN A 807 18.74 29.94 -9.58
CA GLN A 807 18.67 29.22 -8.30
C GLN A 807 18.56 27.68 -8.44
N LYS A 808 18.38 27.16 -9.66
CA LYS A 808 18.21 25.73 -9.97
C LYS A 808 18.94 25.40 -11.28
N ASP A 809 19.90 24.47 -11.22
CA ASP A 809 20.40 23.81 -12.43
C ASP A 809 20.22 22.31 -12.26
N ASP A 810 19.02 21.81 -12.57
CA ASP A 810 18.72 20.37 -12.53
C ASP A 810 19.45 19.60 -13.65
N LEU A 811 20.09 20.29 -14.61
CA LEU A 811 20.86 19.71 -15.72
C LEU A 811 22.39 19.72 -15.48
N PHE A 812 22.88 20.35 -14.41
CA PHE A 812 24.30 20.42 -14.03
C PHE A 812 25.27 20.86 -15.15
N GLU A 813 24.85 21.80 -16.01
CA GLU A 813 25.57 22.19 -17.24
C GLU A 813 27.00 22.69 -16.95
N GLU A 814 27.16 23.47 -15.89
CA GLU A 814 28.47 24.02 -15.50
C GLU A 814 29.44 22.92 -15.05
N THR A 815 28.95 21.94 -14.27
CA THR A 815 29.76 20.82 -13.78
C THR A 815 30.15 19.88 -14.92
N ILE A 816 29.22 19.56 -15.83
CA ILE A 816 29.52 18.73 -17.01
C ILE A 816 30.57 19.43 -17.90
N LYS A 817 30.49 20.77 -18.05
CA LYS A 817 31.52 21.50 -18.79
C LYS A 817 32.88 21.48 -18.07
N LYS A 818 32.94 22.00 -16.83
CA LYS A 818 34.20 22.33 -16.15
C LYS A 818 34.89 21.16 -15.46
N GLU A 819 34.14 20.17 -14.97
CA GLU A 819 34.67 19.06 -14.17
C GLU A 819 34.70 17.74 -14.96
N ILE A 820 34.09 17.68 -16.15
CA ILE A 820 34.09 16.50 -17.03
C ILE A 820 34.75 16.80 -18.39
N ILE A 821 34.21 17.75 -19.17
CA ILE A 821 34.66 17.97 -20.57
C ILE A 821 36.01 18.68 -20.63
N GLU A 822 36.24 19.71 -19.82
CA GLU A 822 37.52 20.45 -19.79
C GLU A 822 38.70 19.53 -19.38
N ASP A 823 38.45 18.49 -18.58
CA ASP A 823 39.44 17.45 -18.25
C ASP A 823 39.80 16.51 -19.41
N ILE A 824 39.08 16.57 -20.54
CA ILE A 824 39.47 15.91 -21.81
C ILE A 824 40.07 16.95 -22.77
N THR A 825 39.47 18.14 -22.89
CA THR A 825 39.82 19.12 -23.95
C THR A 825 41.00 20.03 -23.62
N GLU A 826 41.26 20.34 -22.34
CA GLU A 826 42.28 21.31 -21.94
C GLU A 826 43.61 20.66 -21.49
N LYS A 827 43.71 19.31 -21.52
CA LYS A 827 44.97 18.60 -21.27
C LYS A 827 45.89 18.67 -22.51
N TYR A 828 47.19 18.49 -22.34
CA TYR A 828 48.15 18.51 -23.44
C TYR A 828 48.57 17.10 -23.86
N TYR A 829 48.27 16.75 -25.10
CA TYR A 829 48.56 15.46 -25.72
C TYR A 829 49.59 15.58 -26.85
N PHE A 830 50.33 14.50 -27.12
CA PHE A 830 51.29 14.45 -28.22
C PHE A 830 51.30 13.10 -28.94
N VAL A 831 51.84 13.10 -30.16
CA VAL A 831 52.26 11.89 -30.90
C VAL A 831 53.64 12.14 -31.50
N ASP A 832 54.68 11.44 -31.04
CA ASP A 832 56.01 11.48 -31.68
C ASP A 832 56.08 10.43 -32.80
N ILE A 833 56.45 10.85 -34.01
CA ILE A 833 56.60 9.95 -35.16
C ILE A 833 57.60 8.80 -34.92
N LYS A 834 58.57 8.98 -34.01
CA LYS A 834 59.57 7.97 -33.65
C LYS A 834 58.99 6.80 -32.85
N THR A 835 57.92 7.05 -32.09
CA THR A 835 57.22 6.03 -31.28
C THR A 835 55.81 5.76 -31.80
N LEU A 836 55.48 6.21 -33.02
CA LEU A 836 54.16 6.02 -33.63
C LEU A 836 53.78 4.55 -33.75
N GLU A 837 54.74 3.69 -34.14
CA GLU A 837 54.51 2.25 -34.24
C GLU A 837 54.27 1.61 -32.86
N GLU A 838 54.91 2.12 -31.80
CA GLU A 838 54.69 1.67 -30.42
C GLU A 838 53.32 2.12 -29.90
N LEU A 839 52.93 3.37 -30.16
CA LEU A 839 51.60 3.91 -29.86
C LEU A 839 50.50 3.09 -30.54
N ILE A 840 50.66 2.75 -31.82
CA ILE A 840 49.71 1.91 -32.57
C ILE A 840 49.65 0.51 -31.96
N LYS A 841 50.80 -0.15 -31.72
CA LYS A 841 50.88 -1.47 -31.06
C LYS A 841 50.39 -1.49 -29.61
N ALA A 842 50.33 -0.35 -28.94
CA ALA A 842 49.73 -0.21 -27.61
C ALA A 842 48.21 -0.01 -27.70
N TYR A 843 47.75 0.82 -28.65
CA TYR A 843 46.34 1.05 -28.94
C TYR A 843 45.63 -0.23 -29.42
N ASP A 844 46.27 -1.04 -30.28
CA ASP A 844 45.71 -2.29 -30.82
C ASP A 844 45.48 -3.39 -29.76
N LYS A 845 46.03 -3.23 -28.56
CA LYS A 845 45.75 -4.10 -27.40
C LYS A 845 44.51 -3.65 -26.63
N LEU A 846 44.12 -2.39 -26.76
CA LEU A 846 42.90 -1.87 -26.14
C LEU A 846 41.66 -2.38 -26.88
N ASN A 847 40.68 -2.84 -26.11
CA ASN A 847 39.41 -3.35 -26.61
C ASN A 847 38.30 -3.12 -25.57
N SER A 848 37.08 -3.56 -25.85
CA SER A 848 35.92 -3.39 -24.96
C SER A 848 36.10 -3.99 -23.55
N ASN A 849 37.03 -4.92 -23.38
CA ASN A 849 37.26 -5.63 -22.12
C ASN A 849 38.49 -5.11 -21.37
N SER A 850 39.20 -4.10 -21.91
CA SER A 850 40.37 -3.51 -21.24
C SER A 850 39.97 -2.84 -19.93
N THR A 851 40.74 -3.12 -18.89
CA THR A 851 40.56 -2.58 -17.54
C THR A 851 40.67 -1.05 -17.53
N LYS A 852 40.22 -0.43 -16.44
CA LYS A 852 40.36 1.01 -16.25
C LYS A 852 41.85 1.38 -16.13
N GLU A 853 42.62 0.52 -15.48
CA GLU A 853 44.06 0.63 -15.25
C GLU A 853 44.85 0.58 -16.56
N GLU A 854 44.58 -0.37 -17.45
CA GLU A 854 45.21 -0.43 -18.79
C GLU A 854 44.92 0.83 -19.63
N ARG A 855 43.69 1.36 -19.55
CA ARG A 855 43.31 2.60 -20.26
C ARG A 855 44.01 3.82 -19.67
N ILE A 856 44.19 3.88 -18.35
CA ILE A 856 44.97 4.94 -17.67
C ILE A 856 46.44 4.87 -18.08
N ASP A 857 47.08 3.69 -18.01
CA ASP A 857 48.48 3.53 -18.37
C ASP A 857 48.73 3.75 -19.87
N PHE A 858 47.77 3.46 -20.75
CA PHE A 858 47.86 3.87 -22.16
C PHE A 858 47.96 5.39 -22.32
N ILE A 859 46.97 6.14 -21.79
CA ILE A 859 46.91 7.61 -21.92
C ILE A 859 48.12 8.27 -21.26
N LYS A 860 48.49 7.83 -20.06
CA LYS A 860 49.65 8.30 -19.28
C LYS A 860 50.98 8.15 -20.02
N ASN A 861 51.21 7.01 -20.67
CA ASN A 861 52.53 6.71 -21.22
C ASN A 861 52.71 7.12 -22.69
N HIS A 862 51.63 7.10 -23.48
CA HIS A 862 51.67 7.25 -24.95
C HIS A 862 50.97 8.51 -25.50
N LEU A 863 50.17 9.23 -24.70
CA LEU A 863 49.44 10.42 -25.17
C LEU A 863 49.71 11.68 -24.35
N LEU A 864 49.68 11.63 -23.01
CA LEU A 864 49.84 12.85 -22.18
C LEU A 864 51.30 13.33 -22.10
N VAL A 865 51.51 14.61 -22.41
CA VAL A 865 52.83 15.27 -22.31
C VAL A 865 53.38 15.25 -20.88
N SER A 866 52.50 15.38 -19.87
CA SER A 866 52.85 15.40 -18.45
C SER A 866 53.28 14.04 -17.88
N LYS A 867 52.86 12.94 -18.53
CA LYS A 867 52.88 11.57 -17.99
C LYS A 867 52.29 11.41 -16.58
N SER A 868 51.37 12.31 -16.23
CA SER A 868 50.69 12.37 -14.94
C SER A 868 49.61 11.29 -14.84
N GLU A 869 49.75 10.39 -13.87
CA GLU A 869 48.78 9.31 -13.62
C GLU A 869 47.42 9.84 -13.15
N GLN A 870 47.41 10.95 -12.42
CA GLN A 870 46.19 11.60 -11.96
C GLN A 870 45.44 12.26 -13.13
N GLU A 871 46.14 12.93 -14.05
CA GLU A 871 45.51 13.49 -15.27
C GLU A 871 45.01 12.39 -16.20
N ALA A 872 45.79 11.33 -16.42
CA ALA A 872 45.36 10.17 -17.22
C ALA A 872 44.07 9.55 -16.66
N LYS A 873 43.98 9.45 -15.33
CA LYS A 873 42.78 8.99 -14.63
C LYS A 873 41.60 9.96 -14.74
N GLU A 874 41.83 11.27 -14.64
CA GLU A 874 40.79 12.29 -14.86
C GLU A 874 40.18 12.19 -16.26
N VAL A 875 41.02 11.97 -17.28
CA VAL A 875 40.60 11.73 -18.68
C VAL A 875 39.77 10.44 -18.79
N VAL A 876 40.25 9.30 -18.26
CA VAL A 876 39.50 8.02 -18.32
C VAL A 876 38.18 8.09 -17.55
N GLU A 877 38.16 8.69 -16.36
CA GLU A 877 36.92 8.86 -15.59
C GLU A 877 35.95 9.84 -16.27
N SER A 878 36.44 10.87 -16.96
CA SER A 878 35.59 11.74 -17.80
C SER A 878 35.02 10.99 -19.00
N LEU A 879 35.81 10.17 -19.69
CA LEU A 879 35.34 9.37 -20.83
C LEU A 879 34.30 8.33 -20.40
N ASP A 880 34.53 7.65 -19.27
CA ASP A 880 33.55 6.72 -18.68
C ASP A 880 32.26 7.44 -18.25
N PHE A 881 32.35 8.64 -17.68
CA PHE A 881 31.18 9.50 -17.41
C PHE A 881 30.43 9.84 -18.70
N LEU A 882 31.12 10.37 -19.72
CA LEU A 882 30.50 10.86 -20.94
C LEU A 882 29.88 9.72 -21.77
N LEU A 883 30.49 8.54 -21.81
CA LEU A 883 29.95 7.38 -22.51
C LEU A 883 28.68 6.83 -21.83
N ALA A 884 28.68 6.80 -20.49
CA ALA A 884 27.50 6.41 -19.72
C ALA A 884 26.38 7.47 -19.82
N TYR A 885 26.74 8.76 -19.85
CA TYR A 885 25.82 9.88 -20.04
C TYR A 885 25.29 9.96 -21.48
N LYS A 886 26.05 9.60 -22.51
CA LYS A 886 25.54 9.48 -23.88
C LYS A 886 24.43 8.42 -23.98
N THR A 887 24.54 7.35 -23.19
CA THR A 887 23.59 6.22 -23.21
C THR A 887 22.33 6.46 -22.36
N ASN A 888 22.47 7.06 -21.16
CA ASN A 888 21.36 7.23 -20.19
C ASN A 888 20.97 8.70 -19.94
N GLY A 889 21.62 9.62 -20.64
CA GLY A 889 21.49 11.05 -20.49
C GLY A 889 20.21 11.64 -21.08
N LEU A 890 20.17 12.96 -21.09
CA LEU A 890 18.97 13.72 -21.43
C LEU A 890 18.65 13.80 -22.95
N GLU A 891 19.26 12.99 -23.82
CA GLU A 891 19.00 13.01 -25.27
C GLU A 891 17.51 12.73 -25.61
N ASN A 892 16.87 11.81 -24.90
CA ASN A 892 15.43 11.51 -25.06
C ASN A 892 14.53 12.29 -24.09
N ALA A 893 15.06 13.20 -23.26
CA ALA A 893 14.32 13.82 -22.16
C ALA A 893 13.14 14.70 -22.61
N GLU A 894 13.23 15.33 -23.79
CA GLU A 894 12.11 16.08 -24.38
C GLU A 894 10.95 15.16 -24.79
N LYS A 895 11.27 14.05 -25.48
CA LYS A 895 10.31 13.03 -25.91
C LYS A 895 9.63 12.35 -24.70
N ASN A 896 10.39 12.15 -23.63
CA ASN A 896 9.90 11.58 -22.37
C ASN A 896 9.15 12.62 -21.50
N GLY A 897 9.04 13.88 -21.95
CA GLY A 897 8.30 14.95 -21.25
C GLY A 897 8.96 15.48 -19.99
N ILE A 898 10.26 15.21 -19.80
CA ILE A 898 11.08 15.62 -18.64
C ILE A 898 11.55 17.07 -18.77
N LEU A 899 11.75 17.55 -20.00
CA LEU A 899 12.06 18.95 -20.32
C LEU A 899 10.85 19.56 -21.06
N LYS A 900 10.45 20.79 -20.73
CA LYS A 900 9.22 21.40 -21.30
C LYS A 900 9.35 22.85 -21.76
N ASP A 901 10.14 23.67 -21.07
CA ASP A 901 10.42 25.05 -21.47
C ASP A 901 11.64 25.13 -22.41
N GLU A 902 11.71 26.20 -23.20
CA GLU A 902 12.79 26.36 -24.19
C GLU A 902 14.17 26.60 -23.56
N ALA A 903 14.26 27.03 -22.30
CA ALA A 903 15.55 27.25 -21.63
C ALA A 903 16.19 25.92 -21.19
N THR A 904 15.40 25.00 -20.62
CA THR A 904 15.86 23.65 -20.27
C THR A 904 16.17 22.81 -21.50
N LYS A 905 15.35 22.89 -22.56
CA LYS A 905 15.67 22.30 -23.87
C LYS A 905 16.97 22.84 -24.47
N SER A 906 17.12 24.17 -24.52
CA SER A 906 18.33 24.80 -25.07
C SER A 906 19.59 24.46 -24.27
N ALA A 907 19.48 24.34 -22.94
CA ALA A 907 20.57 23.89 -22.09
C ALA A 907 20.92 22.41 -22.32
N ASN A 908 19.91 21.53 -22.37
CA ASN A 908 20.12 20.12 -22.72
C ASN A 908 20.79 20.00 -24.08
N LYS A 909 20.29 20.70 -25.11
CA LYS A 909 20.90 20.68 -26.44
C LYS A 909 22.36 21.10 -26.41
N ARG A 910 22.74 22.19 -25.72
CA ARG A 910 24.15 22.57 -25.56
C ARG A 910 24.98 21.48 -24.86
N ILE A 911 24.44 20.82 -23.84
CA ILE A 911 25.11 19.69 -23.20
C ILE A 911 25.29 18.55 -24.20
N GLN A 912 24.22 18.11 -24.89
CA GLN A 912 24.30 17.02 -25.88
C GLN A 912 25.22 17.35 -27.05
N ASP A 913 25.19 18.58 -27.57
CA ASP A 913 26.05 19.03 -28.66
C ASP A 913 27.53 19.06 -28.23
N ASN A 914 27.84 19.46 -26.98
CA ASN A 914 29.19 19.39 -26.41
C ASN A 914 29.64 17.95 -26.15
N VAL A 915 28.81 17.12 -25.49
CA VAL A 915 29.08 15.69 -25.24
C VAL A 915 29.30 14.94 -26.56
N LYS A 916 28.48 15.23 -27.58
CA LYS A 916 28.68 14.73 -28.95
C LYS A 916 29.99 15.24 -29.52
N LYS A 917 30.29 16.54 -29.49
CA LYS A 917 31.58 17.06 -30.00
C LYS A 917 32.79 16.37 -29.34
N THR A 918 32.76 16.12 -28.03
CA THR A 918 33.85 15.44 -27.30
C THR A 918 33.94 13.94 -27.59
N LEU A 919 32.83 13.26 -27.88
CA LEU A 919 32.79 11.80 -28.16
C LEU A 919 32.73 11.44 -29.65
N SER A 920 32.43 12.39 -30.53
CA SER A 920 32.30 12.22 -31.98
C SER A 920 33.27 13.11 -32.77
N TYR A 921 34.28 13.68 -32.10
CA TYR A 921 35.56 13.90 -32.76
C TYR A 921 36.21 12.54 -33.04
N GLU A 922 35.72 11.92 -34.12
CA GLU A 922 36.59 11.24 -35.06
C GLU A 922 37.44 10.08 -34.50
N GLN A 923 36.81 9.20 -33.71
CA GLN A 923 37.38 7.88 -33.38
C GLN A 923 37.79 7.06 -34.62
N ASN A 924 37.10 7.27 -35.75
CA ASN A 924 37.58 6.84 -37.06
C ASN A 924 38.69 7.81 -37.52
N LEU A 925 38.35 9.00 -38.03
CA LEU A 925 39.29 9.87 -38.76
C LEU A 925 40.63 10.21 -38.04
N ILE A 926 40.72 10.27 -36.70
CA ILE A 926 42.01 10.41 -36.00
C ILE A 926 42.80 9.09 -35.98
N VAL A 927 42.14 7.96 -35.71
CA VAL A 927 42.80 6.64 -35.69
C VAL A 927 43.16 6.20 -37.11
N ASP A 928 42.30 6.49 -38.08
CA ASP A 928 42.54 6.36 -39.51
C ASP A 928 43.72 7.26 -39.92
N PHE A 929 43.75 8.55 -39.55
CA PHE A 929 44.90 9.41 -39.81
C PHE A 929 46.20 8.85 -39.22
N LEU A 930 46.17 8.30 -38.00
CA LEU A 930 47.36 7.71 -37.40
C LEU A 930 47.80 6.39 -38.06
N LYS A 931 46.86 5.54 -38.50
CA LYS A 931 47.13 4.17 -38.98
C LYS A 931 47.12 3.97 -40.49
N ASN A 932 46.52 4.86 -41.28
CA ASN A 932 46.25 4.61 -42.71
C ASN A 932 47.56 4.41 -43.48
N GLU A 933 47.63 3.28 -44.21
CA GLU A 933 48.83 2.79 -44.90
C GLU A 933 49.00 3.34 -46.32
N GLU A 934 48.06 4.15 -46.82
CA GLU A 934 48.09 4.80 -48.14
C GLU A 934 48.30 6.32 -48.09
N ASN A 935 47.81 6.99 -47.03
CA ASN A 935 47.81 8.46 -46.92
C ASN A 935 47.89 9.02 -45.48
N GLY A 936 47.99 8.18 -44.45
CA GLY A 936 48.06 8.61 -43.04
C GLY A 936 49.46 9.00 -42.56
N LEU A 937 49.57 9.30 -41.26
CA LEU A 937 50.82 9.54 -40.57
C LEU A 937 51.71 8.29 -40.57
N LYS A 938 51.15 7.09 -40.38
CA LYS A 938 51.89 5.82 -40.54
C LYS A 938 52.48 5.69 -41.95
N TRP A 939 51.68 5.87 -43.00
CA TRP A 939 52.18 5.89 -44.39
C TRP A 939 53.33 6.89 -44.59
N LEU A 940 53.17 8.13 -44.13
CA LEU A 940 54.20 9.17 -44.30
C LEU A 940 55.50 8.80 -43.58
N VAL A 941 55.41 8.24 -42.38
CA VAL A 941 56.55 7.80 -41.57
C VAL A 941 57.24 6.59 -42.20
N ASP A 942 56.50 5.53 -42.54
CA ASP A 942 57.06 4.30 -43.12
C ASP A 942 57.69 4.55 -44.50
N SER A 943 56.99 5.28 -45.37
CA SER A 943 57.49 5.67 -46.70
C SER A 943 58.77 6.50 -46.60
N THR A 944 58.82 7.46 -45.67
CA THR A 944 60.01 8.32 -45.50
C THR A 944 61.16 7.60 -44.79
N ASN A 945 60.88 6.66 -43.87
CA ASN A 945 61.89 5.79 -43.27
C ASN A 945 62.56 4.88 -44.31
N ASN A 946 61.78 4.33 -45.26
CA ASN A 946 62.32 3.58 -46.39
C ASN A 946 63.22 4.48 -47.26
N LEU A 947 62.76 5.67 -47.63
CA LEU A 947 63.57 6.64 -48.39
C LEU A 947 64.86 7.06 -47.66
N LEU A 948 64.83 7.19 -46.32
CA LEU A 948 66.00 7.49 -45.49
C LEU A 948 67.02 6.33 -45.51
N GLN A 949 66.54 5.08 -45.51
CA GLN A 949 67.39 3.90 -45.61
C GLN A 949 67.96 3.72 -47.03
N ASP A 950 67.13 3.89 -48.08
CA ASP A 950 67.58 3.92 -49.48
C ASP A 950 68.64 5.01 -49.70
N LEU A 951 68.47 6.19 -49.10
CA LEU A 951 69.41 7.30 -49.20
C LEU A 951 70.74 6.96 -48.52
N LYS A 952 70.69 6.36 -47.33
CA LYS A 952 71.85 5.92 -46.56
C LYS A 952 72.64 4.84 -47.30
N ASP A 953 71.96 3.88 -47.93
CA ASP A 953 72.61 2.81 -48.68
C ASP A 953 73.13 3.32 -50.04
N THR A 954 72.40 4.23 -50.70
CA THR A 954 72.89 4.95 -51.90
C THR A 954 74.13 5.79 -51.58
N GLN A 955 74.19 6.44 -50.41
CA GLN A 955 75.35 7.20 -49.95
C GLN A 955 76.54 6.28 -49.62
N ALA A 956 76.30 5.09 -49.07
CA ALA A 956 77.34 4.07 -48.88
C ALA A 956 77.89 3.56 -50.23
N ALA A 957 77.01 3.23 -51.19
CA ALA A 957 77.38 2.81 -52.54
C ALA A 957 78.11 3.92 -53.31
N LEU A 958 77.71 5.18 -53.16
CA LEU A 958 78.38 6.34 -53.75
C LEU A 958 79.81 6.49 -53.19
N LYS A 959 79.99 6.35 -51.87
CA LYS A 959 81.31 6.38 -51.23
C LYS A 959 82.23 5.26 -51.74
N GLU A 960 81.69 4.06 -51.89
CA GLU A 960 82.40 2.91 -52.44
C GLU A 960 82.78 3.12 -53.91
N ALA A 961 81.85 3.62 -54.74
CA ALA A 961 82.12 3.92 -56.15
C ALA A 961 83.18 5.01 -56.33
N ILE A 962 83.17 6.08 -55.51
CA ILE A 962 84.23 7.10 -55.47
C ILE A 962 85.58 6.47 -55.13
N SER A 963 85.62 5.59 -54.12
CA SER A 963 86.84 4.87 -53.72
C SER A 963 87.38 4.00 -54.87
N GLN A 964 86.51 3.29 -55.59
CA GLN A 964 86.89 2.44 -56.73
C GLN A 964 87.39 3.25 -57.94
N TYR A 965 86.76 4.40 -58.25
CA TYR A 965 87.25 5.31 -59.29
C TYR A 965 88.63 5.87 -58.93
N ASN A 966 88.80 6.39 -57.71
CA ASN A 966 90.07 6.96 -57.26
C ASN A 966 91.18 5.91 -57.22
N ALA A 967 90.91 4.70 -56.70
CA ALA A 967 91.88 3.60 -56.71
C ALA A 967 92.28 3.17 -58.14
N TYR A 968 91.36 3.23 -59.12
CA TYR A 968 91.69 2.93 -60.51
C TYR A 968 92.52 4.05 -61.17
N VAL A 969 92.22 5.32 -60.89
CA VAL A 969 93.05 6.47 -61.30
C VAL A 969 94.43 6.40 -60.67
N ASP A 970 94.55 6.03 -59.39
CA ASP A 970 95.83 5.89 -58.70
C ASP A 970 96.70 4.77 -59.29
N LEU A 971 96.09 3.68 -59.76
CA LEU A 971 96.80 2.63 -60.51
C LEU A 971 97.30 3.11 -61.88
N ILE A 972 96.53 3.94 -62.59
CA ILE A 972 96.97 4.57 -63.85
C ILE A 972 98.13 5.55 -63.57
N ASN A 973 97.98 6.41 -62.56
CA ASN A 973 98.97 7.41 -62.16
C ASN A 973 100.27 6.77 -61.62
N ALA A 974 100.20 5.55 -61.09
CA ALA A 974 101.37 4.74 -60.70
C ALA A 974 101.98 3.92 -61.86
N ASN A 975 101.50 4.06 -63.10
CA ASN A 975 101.83 3.21 -64.25
C ASN A 975 101.65 1.70 -63.99
N LYS A 976 100.66 1.32 -63.17
CA LYS A 976 100.30 -0.08 -62.86
C LYS A 976 99.06 -0.59 -63.60
N ALA A 977 98.36 0.29 -64.31
CA ALA A 977 97.27 -0.06 -65.21
C ALA A 977 97.39 0.76 -66.50
N GLU A 978 97.03 0.15 -67.63
CA GLU A 978 96.84 0.86 -68.89
C GLU A 978 95.54 1.67 -68.85
N ARG A 979 95.54 2.86 -69.44
CA ARG A 979 94.39 3.78 -69.37
C ARG A 979 93.24 3.31 -70.27
N ASP A 980 92.17 2.83 -69.65
CA ASP A 980 90.89 2.56 -70.31
C ASP A 980 89.90 3.70 -70.02
N ASP A 981 89.72 4.58 -71.02
CA ASP A 981 88.77 5.69 -70.95
C ASP A 981 87.31 5.23 -70.89
N ALA A 982 86.95 4.07 -71.48
CA ALA A 982 85.59 3.54 -71.41
C ALA A 982 85.25 3.02 -70.01
N LYS A 983 86.23 2.43 -69.31
CA LYS A 983 86.10 2.02 -67.91
C LYS A 983 86.10 3.21 -66.95
N LEU A 984 86.93 4.23 -67.18
CA LEU A 984 86.88 5.48 -66.41
C LEU A 984 85.53 6.18 -66.55
N GLU A 985 85.00 6.28 -67.77
CA GLU A 985 83.69 6.88 -68.04
C GLU A 985 82.55 6.04 -67.44
N SER A 986 82.62 4.71 -67.50
CA SER A 986 81.65 3.81 -66.86
C SER A 986 81.62 4.00 -65.33
N LEU A 987 82.78 4.11 -64.68
CA LEU A 987 82.88 4.37 -63.24
C LEU A 987 82.38 5.78 -62.87
N ARG A 988 82.76 6.81 -63.65
CA ARG A 988 82.26 8.19 -63.47
C ARG A 988 80.74 8.26 -63.61
N LYS A 989 80.18 7.59 -64.62
CA LYS A 989 78.73 7.53 -64.85
C LYS A 989 77.98 6.78 -63.76
N ASN A 990 78.60 5.76 -63.15
CA ASN A 990 78.03 5.10 -61.97
C ASN A 990 77.97 6.07 -60.77
N ILE A 991 79.04 6.84 -60.53
CA ILE A 991 79.09 7.87 -59.48
C ILE A 991 78.04 8.97 -59.74
N GLU A 992 77.92 9.47 -60.98
CA GLU A 992 76.91 10.46 -61.35
C GLU A 992 75.48 9.94 -61.15
N ASN A 993 75.21 8.69 -61.55
CA ASN A 993 73.91 8.04 -61.32
C ASN A 993 73.58 7.95 -59.82
N LEU A 994 74.55 7.53 -58.99
CA LEU A 994 74.37 7.41 -57.54
C LEU A 994 74.23 8.77 -56.85
N GLU A 995 74.98 9.79 -57.28
CA GLU A 995 74.84 11.16 -56.77
C GLU A 995 73.48 11.76 -57.14
N ASN A 996 73.02 11.57 -58.38
CA ASN A 996 71.72 12.07 -58.84
C ASN A 996 70.55 11.29 -58.21
N HIS A 997 70.69 9.98 -57.99
CA HIS A 997 69.72 9.20 -57.23
C HIS A 997 69.65 9.67 -55.78
N SER A 998 70.79 9.91 -55.14
CA SER A 998 70.88 10.45 -53.78
C SER A 998 70.23 11.84 -53.65
N LYS A 999 70.45 12.75 -54.61
CA LYS A 999 69.75 14.05 -54.68
C LYS A 999 68.24 13.87 -54.82
N SER A 1000 67.78 12.91 -55.63
CA SER A 1000 66.36 12.61 -55.81
C SER A 1000 65.71 12.08 -54.53
N LEU A 1001 66.36 11.14 -53.84
CA LEU A 1001 65.90 10.59 -52.55
C LEU A 1001 65.82 11.69 -51.47
N ALA A 1002 66.86 12.51 -51.36
CA ALA A 1002 66.87 13.70 -50.49
C ALA A 1002 65.69 14.63 -50.76
N THR A 1003 65.45 15.00 -52.03
CA THR A 1003 64.29 15.84 -52.42
C THR A 1003 62.94 15.19 -52.10
N LYS A 1004 62.82 13.85 -52.13
CA LYS A 1004 61.59 13.16 -51.69
C LYS A 1004 61.40 13.26 -50.17
N ILE A 1005 62.46 13.12 -49.39
CA ILE A 1005 62.43 13.26 -47.92
C ILE A 1005 62.10 14.71 -47.52
N ASP A 1006 62.70 15.71 -48.18
CA ASP A 1006 62.38 17.12 -47.99
C ASP A 1006 60.89 17.41 -48.27
N ASN A 1007 60.32 16.81 -49.32
CA ASN A 1007 58.90 16.92 -49.61
C ASN A 1007 58.02 16.26 -48.52
N SER A 1008 58.43 15.11 -47.99
CA SER A 1008 57.73 14.46 -46.86
C SER A 1008 57.78 15.30 -45.58
N GLN A 1009 58.92 15.92 -45.28
CA GLN A 1009 59.07 16.87 -44.17
C GLN A 1009 58.15 18.09 -44.34
N ASN A 1010 58.02 18.62 -45.56
CA ASN A 1010 57.07 19.68 -45.91
C ASN A 1010 55.59 19.27 -45.81
N ILE A 1011 55.26 17.97 -45.76
CA ILE A 1011 53.90 17.47 -45.47
C ILE A 1011 53.73 17.38 -43.95
N LEU A 1012 54.70 16.79 -43.25
CA LEU A 1012 54.70 16.68 -41.79
C LEU A 1012 54.55 18.05 -41.11
N GLU A 1013 55.30 19.06 -41.53
CA GLU A 1013 55.24 20.42 -40.95
C GLU A 1013 53.86 21.07 -41.11
N LYS A 1014 53.15 20.78 -42.21
CA LYS A 1014 51.76 21.25 -42.40
C LYS A 1014 50.81 20.58 -41.43
N TRP A 1015 50.94 19.26 -41.24
CA TRP A 1015 50.13 18.51 -40.28
C TRP A 1015 50.45 18.88 -38.82
N GLN A 1016 51.72 19.17 -38.49
CA GLN A 1016 52.14 19.71 -37.20
C GLN A 1016 51.53 21.09 -36.93
N ALA A 1017 51.62 22.01 -37.90
CA ALA A 1017 51.02 23.34 -37.78
C ALA A 1017 49.49 23.29 -37.73
N GLN A 1018 48.86 22.39 -38.50
CA GLN A 1018 47.40 22.22 -38.50
C GLN A 1018 46.90 21.63 -37.17
N SER A 1019 47.46 20.50 -36.72
CA SER A 1019 47.05 19.84 -35.47
C SER A 1019 47.18 20.78 -34.26
N SER A 1020 48.31 21.47 -34.13
CA SER A 1020 48.54 22.45 -33.07
C SER A 1020 47.55 23.64 -33.15
N LYS A 1021 47.24 24.14 -34.35
CA LYS A 1021 46.31 25.26 -34.52
C LYS A 1021 44.86 24.88 -34.24
N GLU A 1022 44.40 23.74 -34.74
CA GLU A 1022 43.00 23.30 -34.63
C GLU A 1022 42.66 22.78 -33.22
N SER A 1023 43.67 22.28 -32.50
CA SER A 1023 43.56 21.89 -31.08
C SER A 1023 43.82 23.03 -30.08
N ASN A 1024 44.16 24.25 -30.52
CA ASN A 1024 44.62 25.34 -29.64
C ASN A 1024 45.81 24.90 -28.75
N GLU A 1025 46.84 24.33 -29.38
CA GLU A 1025 48.08 23.79 -28.78
C GLU A 1025 47.91 22.53 -27.91
N HIS A 1026 46.68 22.03 -27.70
CA HIS A 1026 46.40 20.84 -26.87
C HIS A 1026 46.72 19.49 -27.51
N PHE A 1027 46.94 19.41 -28.83
CA PHE A 1027 47.38 18.19 -29.52
C PHE A 1027 48.47 18.49 -30.55
N VAL A 1028 49.67 17.94 -30.34
CA VAL A 1028 50.86 18.21 -31.17
C VAL A 1028 51.51 16.94 -31.72
N ILE A 1029 51.88 16.96 -33.00
CA ILE A 1029 52.70 15.91 -33.63
C ILE A 1029 54.18 16.31 -33.49
N LEU A 1030 55.02 15.41 -32.98
CA LEU A 1030 56.44 15.66 -32.68
C LEU A 1030 57.38 14.86 -33.60
N GLY A 1031 58.60 15.39 -33.76
CA GLY A 1031 59.65 14.80 -34.59
C GLY A 1031 59.83 15.47 -35.96
N LYS A 1032 60.80 14.97 -36.73
CA LYS A 1032 61.17 15.42 -38.09
C LYS A 1032 62.02 14.35 -38.80
N PHE A 1033 62.07 14.40 -40.13
CA PHE A 1033 62.87 13.51 -40.96
C PHE A 1033 64.23 14.13 -41.29
N ASP A 1034 65.28 13.75 -40.57
CA ASP A 1034 66.66 14.22 -40.79
C ASP A 1034 67.52 13.20 -41.53
N TYR A 1035 68.37 13.67 -42.45
CA TYR A 1035 69.48 12.91 -43.03
C TYR A 1035 70.81 13.68 -42.95
N THR A 1036 71.93 12.95 -42.96
CA THR A 1036 73.27 13.55 -42.97
C THR A 1036 73.59 14.23 -44.30
N GLN A 1037 74.38 15.31 -44.27
CA GLN A 1037 74.79 16.04 -45.47
C GLN A 1037 75.33 15.10 -46.57
N LEU A 1038 74.80 15.24 -47.79
CA LEU A 1038 75.14 14.37 -48.91
C LEU A 1038 76.63 14.47 -49.28
N ILE A 1039 77.26 13.31 -49.46
CA ILE A 1039 78.59 13.15 -50.05
C ILE A 1039 78.61 13.82 -51.43
N LYS A 1040 79.56 14.72 -51.61
CA LYS A 1040 79.96 15.24 -52.93
C LYS A 1040 81.12 14.39 -53.44
N PRO A 1041 81.09 13.91 -54.69
CA PRO A 1041 82.23 13.21 -55.28
C PRO A 1041 83.49 14.07 -55.30
N ASP A 1042 84.58 13.53 -54.78
CA ASP A 1042 85.92 14.08 -54.87
C ASP A 1042 86.78 13.07 -55.63
N LEU A 1043 87.23 13.44 -56.83
CA LEU A 1043 87.67 12.52 -57.88
C LEU A 1043 89.08 12.87 -58.38
N ASN A 1044 90.00 11.89 -58.30
CA ASN A 1044 91.38 12.05 -58.74
C ASN A 1044 91.46 12.21 -60.28
N GLU A 1045 92.41 13.00 -60.77
CA GLU A 1045 92.66 13.16 -62.21
C GLU A 1045 93.74 12.17 -62.73
N PRO A 1046 93.53 11.53 -63.90
CA PRO A 1046 94.51 10.63 -64.52
C PRO A 1046 95.62 11.42 -65.25
N ASN A 1047 96.88 11.18 -64.91
CA ASN A 1047 98.04 12.00 -65.33
C ASN A 1047 98.96 11.33 -66.38
N GLY A 1048 98.42 10.46 -67.22
CA GLY A 1048 99.16 9.85 -68.34
C GLY A 1048 98.32 8.91 -69.21
N ASN A 1049 99.00 8.09 -70.00
CA ASN A 1049 98.40 7.02 -70.82
C ASN A 1049 98.60 5.60 -70.21
N GLY A 1050 99.40 5.47 -69.15
CA GLY A 1050 99.95 4.19 -68.70
C GLY A 1050 101.09 3.68 -69.61
N GLY A 1051 101.73 2.58 -69.22
CA GLY A 1051 102.82 1.96 -69.97
C GLY A 1051 102.82 0.43 -69.83
N LYS A 1052 103.33 -0.26 -70.86
CA LYS A 1052 103.52 -1.71 -70.86
C LYS A 1052 104.99 -2.07 -70.58
N ASP A 1053 105.20 -3.01 -69.68
CA ASP A 1053 106.48 -3.74 -69.49
C ASP A 1053 106.13 -5.24 -69.36
N PRO A 1054 107.02 -6.19 -69.69
CA PRO A 1054 106.62 -7.56 -70.02
C PRO A 1054 106.42 -8.47 -68.81
N ASP A 1055 105.37 -9.28 -68.93
CA ASP A 1055 104.87 -10.22 -67.94
C ASP A 1055 105.78 -11.46 -67.75
N PRO A 1056 105.97 -11.91 -66.49
CA PRO A 1056 105.91 -13.35 -66.23
C PRO A 1056 104.79 -13.70 -65.22
N LYS A 1057 103.56 -13.65 -65.74
CA LYS A 1057 102.59 -14.73 -65.93
C LYS A 1057 102.09 -15.52 -64.70
N PRO A 1058 100.83 -15.99 -64.73
CA PRO A 1058 100.03 -16.05 -63.52
C PRO A 1058 99.52 -17.46 -63.18
N GLU A 1059 98.82 -17.58 -62.05
CA GLU A 1059 97.76 -18.56 -61.88
C GLU A 1059 96.40 -17.87 -61.72
N LEU A 1060 95.39 -18.50 -62.31
CA LEU A 1060 93.98 -18.12 -62.36
C LEU A 1060 93.17 -19.20 -61.61
N PRO A 1061 91.92 -18.91 -61.21
CA PRO A 1061 90.78 -19.41 -61.99
C PRO A 1061 90.14 -18.27 -62.80
N GLU A 1062 90.01 -18.40 -64.12
CA GLU A 1062 88.92 -19.10 -64.81
C GLU A 1062 87.57 -18.40 -64.57
N GLN A 1063 87.24 -17.49 -65.49
CA GLN A 1063 85.85 -17.41 -65.94
C GLN A 1063 85.60 -18.65 -66.79
N ASP A 1064 84.48 -19.32 -66.54
CA ASP A 1064 83.76 -20.01 -67.60
C ASP A 1064 82.47 -19.23 -67.87
N LEU A 1065 82.10 -19.09 -69.14
CA LEU A 1065 81.03 -18.21 -69.60
C LEU A 1065 80.29 -18.86 -70.77
N ASP A 1066 79.14 -19.47 -70.47
CA ASP A 1066 78.06 -19.67 -71.42
C ASP A 1066 76.72 -19.48 -70.67
N PHE A 1067 75.60 -18.95 -71.18
CA PHE A 1067 75.22 -18.15 -72.34
C PHE A 1067 73.86 -18.67 -72.84
N GLU A 1068 72.81 -17.88 -72.60
CA GLU A 1068 71.60 -17.82 -73.43
C GLU A 1068 71.04 -16.39 -73.19
N GLN A 1069 70.73 -15.52 -74.16
CA GLN A 1069 69.97 -15.64 -75.42
C GLN A 1069 68.54 -16.19 -75.22
N THR A 1070 67.45 -15.55 -75.69
CA THR A 1070 67.27 -14.16 -76.20
C THR A 1070 65.78 -13.80 -76.24
N THR A 1071 65.43 -12.50 -76.18
CA THR A 1071 64.12 -11.93 -76.62
C THR A 1071 62.87 -12.45 -75.86
N ALA A 1072 61.62 -11.98 -76.02
CA ALA A 1072 61.04 -10.99 -76.93
C ALA A 1072 59.85 -10.20 -76.30
N LEU A 1073 59.53 -9.05 -76.92
CA LEU A 1073 58.24 -8.35 -77.06
C LEU A 1073 57.06 -8.58 -76.08
N ASN A 1074 56.54 -7.44 -75.59
CA ASN A 1074 55.13 -7.02 -75.48
C ASN A 1074 54.03 -7.93 -76.10
N LEU A 1075 52.84 -7.99 -75.45
CA LEU A 1075 51.55 -7.48 -76.01
C LEU A 1075 50.30 -7.68 -75.09
N ILE A 1076 49.90 -6.61 -74.39
CA ILE A 1076 48.58 -5.91 -74.51
C ILE A 1076 47.24 -6.74 -74.56
N LYS A 1077 46.40 -6.51 -73.52
CA LYS A 1077 44.90 -6.40 -73.44
C LYS A 1077 43.92 -7.61 -73.26
N HIS A 1078 43.08 -7.43 -72.23
CA HIS A 1078 41.59 -7.51 -72.15
C HIS A 1078 40.76 -8.82 -72.11
N GLU A 1079 39.97 -8.88 -71.03
CA GLU A 1079 38.48 -8.99 -70.92
C GLU A 1079 37.68 -10.30 -71.05
N GLU A 1080 36.69 -10.34 -70.14
CA GLU A 1080 35.31 -10.84 -70.20
C GLU A 1080 34.98 -12.36 -70.05
N ASP A 1081 34.29 -12.60 -68.92
CA ASP A 1081 32.97 -13.25 -68.77
C ASP A 1081 32.78 -14.78 -68.57
N GLU A 1082 32.10 -15.05 -67.43
CA GLU A 1082 31.05 -16.06 -67.15
C GLU A 1082 31.28 -17.57 -67.47
N GLU A 1083 30.62 -18.55 -66.83
CA GLU A 1083 29.38 -18.60 -66.01
C GLU A 1083 29.51 -19.47 -64.73
N LYS A 1084 28.72 -19.10 -63.70
CA LYS A 1084 27.69 -19.86 -62.90
C LYS A 1084 27.89 -21.38 -62.61
N GLU A 1085 27.27 -22.02 -61.61
CA GLU A 1085 26.19 -21.75 -60.62
C GLU A 1085 26.45 -22.72 -59.40
N ILE A 1086 25.76 -22.87 -58.25
CA ILE A 1086 24.44 -22.54 -57.65
C ILE A 1086 24.68 -22.42 -56.12
N GLY A 1087 23.94 -21.68 -55.27
CA GLY A 1087 22.82 -20.74 -55.44
C GLY A 1087 21.94 -20.69 -54.17
N GLU A 1088 20.83 -19.94 -54.22
CA GLU A 1088 19.78 -19.75 -53.17
C GLU A 1088 20.21 -19.06 -51.84
N THR A 1089 19.44 -18.14 -51.24
CA THR A 1089 18.18 -17.44 -51.63
C THR A 1089 18.15 -15.99 -51.07
N ASP A 1090 17.27 -15.15 -51.63
CA ASP A 1090 17.25 -13.69 -51.47
C ASP A 1090 16.10 -13.18 -50.56
N GLY A 1091 16.14 -11.91 -50.09
CA GLY A 1091 14.97 -11.27 -49.43
C GLY A 1091 15.25 -10.11 -48.45
N GLU A 1092 15.05 -8.86 -48.87
CA GLU A 1092 15.33 -7.64 -48.08
C GLU A 1092 14.38 -7.33 -46.89
N LEU A 1093 14.87 -6.49 -45.98
CA LEU A 1093 14.08 -5.68 -45.04
C LEU A 1093 13.15 -4.71 -45.78
N ARG A 1094 12.04 -4.31 -45.13
CA ARG A 1094 11.59 -2.90 -45.17
C ARG A 1094 10.76 -2.46 -43.97
N SER A 1095 11.04 -1.25 -43.50
CA SER A 1095 10.37 -0.58 -42.38
C SER A 1095 9.04 0.07 -42.79
N VAL A 1096 8.00 -0.06 -41.97
CA VAL A 1096 6.74 0.69 -42.15
C VAL A 1096 6.87 2.04 -41.45
N THR A 1097 6.78 3.12 -42.24
CA THR A 1097 6.78 4.51 -41.76
C THR A 1097 5.49 5.20 -42.21
N CYS A 1098 4.75 5.79 -41.27
CA CYS A 1098 3.62 6.67 -41.57
C CYS A 1098 4.00 8.12 -41.25
N ILE A 1099 4.00 8.97 -42.28
CA ILE A 1099 4.08 10.43 -42.16
C ILE A 1099 2.78 11.01 -42.73
N VAL A 1100 2.25 12.04 -42.08
CA VAL A 1100 1.12 12.84 -42.56
C VAL A 1100 1.56 14.30 -42.71
N SER A 1101 1.08 14.96 -43.76
CA SER A 1101 1.19 16.40 -43.98
C SER A 1101 -0.21 17.03 -44.03
N ASP A 1102 -0.26 18.36 -44.03
CA ASP A 1102 -1.48 19.14 -43.81
C ASP A 1102 -2.58 19.02 -44.89
N HIS A 1103 -3.77 19.49 -44.51
CA HIS A 1103 -4.98 19.69 -45.33
C HIS A 1103 -5.93 18.49 -45.57
N PHE A 1104 -6.53 18.07 -44.45
CA PHE A 1104 -7.99 17.90 -44.26
C PHE A 1104 -8.76 16.73 -44.94
N LYS A 1105 -9.51 16.04 -44.05
CA LYS A 1105 -10.76 15.28 -44.23
C LYS A 1105 -10.74 13.77 -44.61
N THR A 1106 -11.23 13.05 -43.60
CA THR A 1106 -12.13 11.87 -43.61
C THR A 1106 -11.56 10.44 -43.67
N MET A 1107 -11.68 9.79 -42.50
CA MET A 1107 -12.16 8.41 -42.28
C MET A 1107 -11.21 7.23 -42.56
N ASN A 1108 -10.54 6.78 -41.49
CA ASN A 1108 -10.52 5.41 -40.90
C ASN A 1108 -10.55 4.13 -41.78
N PRO A 1109 -10.08 2.96 -41.25
CA PRO A 1109 -9.28 2.74 -40.02
C PRO A 1109 -8.01 1.89 -40.27
N CYS A 1110 -7.11 1.84 -39.28
CA CYS A 1110 -6.15 0.73 -39.14
C CYS A 1110 -6.66 -0.22 -38.04
N ALA A 1111 -6.89 -1.49 -38.40
CA ALA A 1111 -7.24 -2.55 -37.46
C ALA A 1111 -6.05 -3.50 -37.29
N VAL A 1112 -5.82 -3.96 -36.06
CA VAL A 1112 -4.72 -4.86 -35.70
C VAL A 1112 -5.21 -6.31 -35.77
N GLY A 1113 -4.45 -7.18 -36.45
CA GLY A 1113 -4.65 -8.64 -36.40
C GLY A 1113 -4.04 -9.23 -35.12
N HIS A 1114 -4.62 -10.32 -34.63
CA HIS A 1114 -4.24 -11.01 -33.38
C HIS A 1114 -2.78 -11.43 -33.30
#